data_AF-A0A7J8BBN3-F1
#
_entry.id   AF-A0A7J8BBN3-F1
#
_cell.length_a   1.000
_cell.length_b   1.000
_cell.length_c   1.000
_cell.angle_alpha   90.00
_cell.angle_beta   90.00
_cell.angle_gamma   90.00
#
_symmetry.space_group_name_H-M   'P 1'
#
loop_
_entity.id
_entity.type
_entity.pdbx_description
1 polymer ?
#
loop_
_entity_poly.entity_id
_entity_poly.type
_entity_poly.pdbx_seq_one_letter_code
_entity_poly.pdbx_strand_id
1 'polypeptide(L)'
;MLACTHLVSLEPELEEQAQTDMIHGCLHSVMAVLPEPEGEDGLQESLYLDTMHALEDLLRSTLRRNMTPQGLQIMVEHLSPWIKSPRGYERARALGLSACLLQFFLEHLCVSALVPFHNLGLLVGLFSPRCADLWPATRQEAVSCVYSLLYLQLGYEGFSHDYRDDVVERLLSLKDGLVHPDPAILFHTCHSVAQIIAKRLPPDQLISLLLTLFESLGDPDKNCSRAATVMINCLLKERGNMLLEKVPEIMSVLRSKLQETREEHVLQSAQHSVYLLASQHYVAVVSSLLGSPLPFDSHTCTLWRALAVEPSLTTQVLGLLLEKMNKDVPFKESRAFLLSSSPDRVATLLPLAATCALHEVTSAPASGPAVTELYPELFAGLLLRVSCTVGVQLPRNLQAKERRATSSASVSKTLDPCSSAVDALRAMLLRGGSEDVVQRMELERGWESLRTSVGHEDGVARLASAMAKFAGPRLPLVMKALLSTQSSVYEAQRVTSTAFLAELLNSNVVNDLMLLESLLNNLAARQKDPCASVRRLVLRGLANIASGSPNEVRTHGPQLLTAMISGLDDGDDPHSLVALEAMAGLAKLLGLVDPGDLRSVLLHTAIRIRPFFDSEKMEFRSVSIRLFGHLNKACHGDCEDVFLEQVVGGLVPLLLHLQDPQAPVAGACRFALRMCGPNLECEELAAVFQKHLQDGRGLHFGEFLNTTCKHLMCHFPDLLGRLVSTSLFYFKSSWEDVRAAAPMLTGFLVLHVEPQHRSQVDLEQLTAALQLLLKDPAPTVRVKAAETLGRLVKFA
;
A
#
# COMPACT_ATOMS: atom_id res chain seq x y z
N MET A 1 -8.43 51.49 46.28
CA MET A 1 -7.27 51.60 45.37
C MET A 1 -6.20 52.53 45.90
N LEU A 2 -6.47 53.82 46.15
CA LEU A 2 -5.46 54.75 46.72
C LEU A 2 -4.79 54.22 48.00
N ALA A 3 -5.58 53.66 48.94
CA ALA A 3 -5.04 53.02 50.14
C ALA A 3 -4.14 51.80 49.82
N CYS A 4 -4.51 51.00 48.81
CA CYS A 4 -3.72 49.88 48.31
C CYS A 4 -2.39 50.37 47.70
N THR A 5 -2.40 51.47 46.96
CA THR A 5 -1.19 52.05 46.33
C THR A 5 -0.17 52.47 47.39
N HIS A 6 -0.65 53.09 48.47
CA HIS A 6 0.21 53.43 49.60
C HIS A 6 0.71 52.20 50.35
N LEU A 7 -0.16 51.20 50.56
CA LEU A 7 0.16 49.95 51.25
C LEU A 7 1.26 49.14 50.52
N VAL A 8 1.22 49.03 49.19
CA VAL A 8 2.27 48.40 48.37
C VAL A 8 3.62 49.12 48.48
N SER A 9 3.59 50.40 48.87
CA SER A 9 4.79 51.23 49.04
C SER A 9 5.41 51.14 50.45
N LEU A 10 4.83 50.39 51.38
CA LEU A 10 5.35 50.25 52.76
C LEU A 10 6.37 49.11 52.90
N GLU A 11 7.16 49.14 53.97
CA GLU A 11 8.01 48.01 54.41
C GLU A 11 7.49 47.44 55.74
N PRO A 12 7.52 46.10 55.96
CA PRO A 12 7.97 45.06 55.03
C PRO A 12 7.02 44.85 53.84
N GLU A 13 7.52 44.20 52.78
CA GLU A 13 6.71 43.91 51.59
C GLU A 13 5.50 43.02 51.93
N LEU A 14 4.43 43.20 51.15
CA LEU A 14 3.24 42.37 51.26
C LEU A 14 3.57 40.93 50.84
N GLU A 15 2.95 39.96 51.51
CA GLU A 15 3.01 38.57 51.08
C GLU A 15 2.47 38.43 49.66
N GLU A 16 3.13 37.61 48.84
CA GLU A 16 2.86 37.44 47.40
C GLU A 16 1.37 37.09 47.11
N GLN A 17 0.77 36.24 47.96
CA GLN A 17 -0.64 35.88 47.85
C GLN A 17 -1.56 37.08 48.14
N ALA A 18 -1.25 37.86 49.18
CA ALA A 18 -2.04 39.04 49.54
C ALA A 18 -1.95 40.14 48.46
N GLN A 19 -0.77 40.31 47.86
CA GLN A 19 -0.57 41.21 46.72
C GLN A 19 -1.37 40.75 45.50
N THR A 20 -1.33 39.45 45.18
CA THR A 20 -2.10 38.84 44.09
C THR A 20 -3.60 39.03 44.29
N ASP A 21 -4.14 38.72 45.48
CA ASP A 21 -5.56 38.84 45.79
C ASP A 21 -6.03 40.30 45.70
N MET A 22 -5.20 41.24 46.17
CA MET A 22 -5.47 42.67 46.08
C MET A 22 -5.50 43.15 44.62
N ILE A 23 -4.50 42.80 43.80
CA ILE A 23 -4.46 43.17 42.38
C ILE A 23 -5.67 42.58 41.66
N HIS A 24 -5.95 41.29 41.88
CA HIS A 24 -7.09 40.61 41.27
C HIS A 24 -8.42 41.26 41.66
N GLY A 25 -8.64 41.56 42.95
CA GLY A 25 -9.84 42.24 43.42
C GLY A 25 -9.99 43.64 42.83
N CYS A 26 -8.90 44.40 42.75
CA CYS A 26 -8.90 45.73 42.15
C CYS A 26 -9.22 45.68 40.65
N LEU A 27 -8.56 44.80 39.88
CA LEU A 27 -8.84 44.60 38.46
C LEU A 27 -10.31 44.20 38.24
N HIS A 28 -10.81 43.20 38.96
CA HIS A 28 -12.19 42.74 38.80
C HIS A 28 -13.22 43.84 39.10
N SER A 29 -12.96 44.72 40.07
CA SER A 29 -13.88 45.79 40.45
C SER A 29 -14.04 46.89 39.39
N VAL A 30 -13.06 47.03 38.48
CA VAL A 30 -13.02 48.14 37.51
C VAL A 30 -13.16 47.65 36.07
N MET A 31 -12.47 46.56 35.73
CA MET A 31 -12.41 46.06 34.35
C MET A 31 -13.78 45.70 33.80
N ALA A 32 -14.64 45.09 34.62
CA ALA A 32 -15.96 44.61 34.25
C ALA A 32 -17.08 45.69 34.22
N VAL A 33 -16.76 46.94 34.60
CA VAL A 33 -17.76 48.04 34.64
C VAL A 33 -18.23 48.38 33.22
N LEU A 34 -19.52 48.40 32.94
CA LEU A 34 -20.01 48.67 31.59
C LEU A 34 -19.67 50.10 31.14
N PRO A 35 -19.31 50.33 29.86
CA PRO A 35 -19.22 51.69 29.31
C PRO A 35 -20.60 52.36 29.37
N GLU A 36 -20.63 53.67 29.68
CA GLU A 36 -21.86 54.46 29.67
C GLU A 36 -22.41 54.59 28.23
N PRO A 37 -23.74 54.55 28.02
CA PRO A 37 -24.32 54.89 26.73
C PRO A 37 -24.10 56.39 26.43
N GLU A 38 -23.81 56.73 25.17
CA GLU A 38 -23.63 58.12 24.73
C GLU A 38 -24.88 58.95 25.09
N GLY A 39 -24.81 59.78 26.15
CA GLY A 39 -25.85 60.77 26.48
C GLY A 39 -26.29 60.93 27.94
N GLU A 40 -25.73 60.21 28.93
CA GLU A 40 -26.05 60.40 30.36
C GLU A 40 -24.82 60.87 31.21
N ASP A 41 -25.10 61.45 32.39
CA ASP A 41 -24.25 62.29 33.26
C ASP A 41 -22.70 62.11 33.24
N GLY A 42 -21.98 63.14 32.79
CA GLY A 42 -20.50 63.18 32.78
C GLY A 42 -19.78 63.14 34.15
N LEU A 43 -20.52 63.14 35.27
CA LEU A 43 -19.96 62.93 36.61
C LEU A 43 -19.59 61.47 36.88
N GLN A 44 -20.29 60.52 36.26
CA GLN A 44 -20.02 59.09 36.45
C GLN A 44 -18.81 58.64 35.60
N GLU A 45 -18.65 59.23 34.42
CA GLU A 45 -17.47 59.08 33.56
C GLU A 45 -16.19 59.59 34.24
N SER A 46 -16.24 60.76 34.90
CA SER A 46 -15.07 61.30 35.61
C SER A 46 -14.64 60.45 36.80
N LEU A 47 -15.58 59.97 37.62
CA LEU A 47 -15.30 59.06 38.73
C LEU A 47 -14.69 57.73 38.26
N TYR A 48 -15.17 57.21 37.13
CA TYR A 48 -14.62 56.01 36.53
C TYR A 48 -13.18 56.25 36.04
N LEU A 49 -12.93 57.37 35.36
CA LEU A 49 -11.58 57.74 34.91
C LEU A 49 -10.63 57.91 36.10
N ASP A 50 -11.04 58.60 37.16
CA ASP A 50 -10.25 58.74 38.40
C ASP A 50 -9.93 57.37 39.03
N THR A 51 -10.89 56.44 38.99
CA THR A 51 -10.71 55.07 39.49
C THR A 51 -9.73 54.27 38.61
N MET A 52 -9.79 54.44 37.29
CA MET A 52 -8.83 53.84 36.35
C MET A 52 -7.41 54.38 36.57
N HIS A 53 -7.24 55.68 36.80
CA HIS A 53 -5.93 56.26 37.13
C HIS A 53 -5.41 55.73 38.47
N ALA A 54 -6.26 55.60 39.49
CA ALA A 54 -5.86 55.02 40.77
C ALA A 54 -5.44 53.54 40.65
N LEU A 55 -6.07 52.79 39.73
CA LEU A 55 -5.67 51.42 39.39
C LEU A 55 -4.33 51.41 38.66
N GLU A 56 -4.12 52.30 37.68
CA GLU A 56 -2.84 52.45 36.98
C GLU A 56 -1.70 52.75 37.96
N ASP A 57 -1.90 53.68 38.89
CA ASP A 57 -0.91 54.04 39.91
C ASP A 57 -0.60 52.87 40.87
N LEU A 58 -1.64 52.11 41.26
CA LEU A 58 -1.46 50.89 42.05
C LEU A 58 -0.56 49.88 41.32
N LEU A 59 -0.87 49.60 40.04
CA LEU A 59 -0.12 48.63 39.25
C LEU A 59 1.31 49.11 38.97
N ARG A 60 1.53 50.40 38.71
CA ARG A 60 2.88 51.00 38.58
C ARG A 60 3.67 50.91 39.87
N SER A 61 3.06 51.23 41.01
CA SER A 61 3.71 51.14 42.32
C SER A 61 4.12 49.70 42.63
N THR A 62 3.26 48.75 42.27
CA THR A 62 3.53 47.31 42.38
C THR A 62 4.69 46.89 41.48
N LEU A 63 4.68 47.28 40.20
CA LEU A 63 5.76 46.96 39.26
C LEU A 63 7.10 47.60 39.67
N ARG A 64 7.07 48.80 40.26
CA ARG A 64 8.27 49.50 40.74
C ARG A 64 9.04 48.72 41.81
N ARG A 65 8.34 47.90 42.61
CA ARG A 65 8.96 47.01 43.61
C ARG A 65 9.75 45.87 42.95
N ASN A 66 9.34 45.43 41.76
CA ASN A 66 9.97 44.34 41.03
C ASN A 66 10.17 44.70 39.55
N MET A 67 11.12 45.61 39.28
CA MET A 67 11.50 46.07 37.93
C MET A 67 12.38 45.03 37.20
N THR A 68 11.92 43.79 37.14
CA THR A 68 12.58 42.68 36.43
C THR A 68 11.67 42.12 35.33
N PRO A 69 12.21 41.36 34.37
CA PRO A 69 11.39 40.69 33.36
C PRO A 69 10.29 39.81 33.97
N GLN A 70 10.60 39.13 35.08
CA GLN A 70 9.64 38.29 35.81
C GLN A 70 8.55 39.13 36.47
N GLY A 71 8.89 40.25 37.11
CA GLY A 71 7.91 41.17 37.68
C GLY A 71 6.94 41.71 36.63
N LEU A 72 7.45 42.08 35.45
CA LEU A 72 6.62 42.48 34.32
C LEU A 72 5.70 41.34 33.85
N GLN A 73 6.19 40.10 33.80
CA GLN A 73 5.38 38.94 33.45
C GLN A 73 4.19 38.76 34.39
N ILE A 74 4.43 38.80 35.71
CA ILE A 74 3.40 38.64 36.75
C ILE A 74 2.31 39.70 36.58
N MET A 75 2.69 40.95 36.32
CA MET A 75 1.72 42.02 36.05
C MET A 75 0.85 41.73 34.82
N VAL A 76 1.45 41.23 33.74
CA VAL A 76 0.71 40.85 32.52
C VAL A 76 -0.14 39.60 32.74
N GLU A 77 0.30 38.64 33.57
CA GLU A 77 -0.48 37.45 33.93
C GLU A 77 -1.79 37.83 34.62
N HIS A 78 -1.78 38.82 35.53
CA HIS A 78 -3.01 39.36 36.12
C HIS A 78 -3.94 40.02 35.09
N LEU A 79 -3.38 40.63 34.04
CA LEU A 79 -4.15 41.28 32.96
C LEU A 79 -4.62 40.31 31.87
N SER A 80 -3.98 39.15 31.73
CA SER A 80 -4.21 38.17 30.66
C SER A 80 -5.68 37.73 30.50
N PRO A 81 -6.46 37.45 31.57
CA PRO A 81 -7.87 37.11 31.45
C PRO A 81 -8.71 38.22 30.79
N TRP A 82 -8.35 39.48 31.04
CA TRP A 82 -9.03 40.65 30.50
C TRP A 82 -8.59 40.95 29.07
N ILE A 83 -7.31 40.74 28.74
CA ILE A 83 -6.76 40.85 27.37
C ILE A 83 -7.48 39.88 26.41
N LYS A 84 -7.81 38.68 26.88
CA LYS A 84 -8.53 37.64 26.13
C LYS A 84 -10.04 37.64 26.39
N SER A 85 -10.59 38.69 27.02
CA SER A 85 -12.02 38.73 27.35
C SER A 85 -12.91 38.68 26.09
N PRO A 86 -14.08 38.01 26.13
CA PRO A 86 -15.06 38.10 25.05
C PRO A 86 -15.62 39.53 24.88
N ARG A 87 -15.46 40.42 25.87
CA ARG A 87 -15.99 41.79 25.86
C ARG A 87 -14.92 42.80 25.43
N GLY A 88 -15.19 43.54 24.35
CA GLY A 88 -14.18 44.42 23.76
C GLY A 88 -13.75 45.61 24.63
N TYR A 89 -14.65 46.17 25.45
CA TYR A 89 -14.27 47.25 26.38
C TYR A 89 -13.30 46.78 27.48
N GLU A 90 -13.45 45.52 27.95
CA GLU A 90 -12.54 44.93 28.94
C GLU A 90 -11.14 44.76 28.31
N ARG A 91 -11.08 44.30 27.06
CA ARG A 91 -9.82 44.18 26.31
C ARG A 91 -9.16 45.53 26.08
N ALA A 92 -9.91 46.55 25.66
CA ALA A 92 -9.40 47.89 25.41
C ALA A 92 -8.74 48.49 26.67
N ARG A 93 -9.40 48.37 27.82
CA ARG A 93 -8.86 48.82 29.12
C ARG A 93 -7.63 48.03 29.52
N ALA A 94 -7.63 46.71 29.30
CA ALA A 94 -6.53 45.84 29.71
C ALA A 94 -5.28 46.14 28.89
N LEU A 95 -5.45 46.39 27.59
CA LEU A 95 -4.36 46.78 26.70
C LEU A 95 -3.86 48.19 27.00
N GLY A 96 -4.75 49.14 27.31
CA GLY A 96 -4.35 50.47 27.76
C GLY A 96 -3.47 50.41 29.01
N LEU A 97 -3.91 49.68 30.05
CA LEU A 97 -3.11 49.46 31.26
C LEU A 97 -1.79 48.75 30.94
N SER A 98 -1.80 47.74 30.06
CA SER A 98 -0.58 47.03 29.65
C SER A 98 0.41 47.97 28.96
N ALA A 99 -0.05 48.84 28.06
CA ALA A 99 0.77 49.84 27.40
C ALA A 99 1.36 50.83 28.41
N CYS A 100 0.55 51.33 29.35
CA CYS A 100 1.01 52.23 30.43
C CYS A 100 2.08 51.59 31.31
N LEU A 101 1.95 50.29 31.62
CA LEU A 101 2.93 49.56 32.43
C LEU A 101 4.22 49.28 31.66
N LEU A 102 4.12 48.90 30.38
CA LEU A 102 5.29 48.66 29.52
C LEU A 102 6.08 49.94 29.28
N GLN A 103 5.39 51.06 29.04
CA GLN A 103 5.99 52.38 28.91
C GLN A 103 6.70 52.78 30.22
N PHE A 104 6.02 52.62 31.36
CA PHE A 104 6.62 52.89 32.68
C PHE A 104 7.87 52.02 32.91
N PHE A 105 7.83 50.74 32.54
CA PHE A 105 8.97 49.84 32.66
C PHE A 105 10.14 50.29 31.78
N LEU A 106 9.87 50.71 30.54
CA LEU A 106 10.87 51.19 29.59
C LEU A 106 11.55 52.48 30.05
N GLU A 107 10.79 53.43 30.59
CA GLU A 107 11.31 54.72 31.10
C GLU A 107 12.19 54.55 32.35
N HIS A 108 11.91 53.55 33.17
CA HIS A 108 12.61 53.29 34.43
C HIS A 108 13.54 52.06 34.35
N LEU A 109 13.87 51.61 33.13
CA LEU A 109 14.71 50.45 32.89
C LEU A 109 16.14 50.73 33.37
N CYS A 110 16.56 50.03 34.43
CA CYS A 110 17.94 50.04 34.93
C CYS A 110 18.57 48.66 34.73
N VAL A 111 19.25 48.45 33.61
CA VAL A 111 19.97 47.20 33.32
C VAL A 111 21.22 47.12 34.20
N SER A 112 21.05 46.60 35.42
CA SER A 112 22.11 46.53 36.45
C SER A 112 22.65 45.11 36.66
N ALA A 113 22.07 44.10 36.01
CA ALA A 113 22.48 42.69 36.09
C ALA A 113 22.34 41.98 34.74
N LEU A 114 23.14 40.91 34.54
CA LEU A 114 23.14 40.00 33.38
C LEU A 114 21.86 39.16 33.24
N VAL A 115 20.68 39.68 33.61
CA VAL A 115 19.41 38.97 33.52
C VAL A 115 18.86 39.13 32.10
N PRO A 116 18.72 38.05 31.31
CA PRO A 116 18.15 38.14 29.97
C PRO A 116 16.64 38.41 30.03
N PHE A 117 16.14 39.15 29.04
CA PHE A 117 14.70 39.36 28.84
C PHE A 117 14.06 38.10 28.23
N HIS A 118 13.78 37.11 29.09
CA HIS A 118 13.46 35.74 28.71
C HIS A 118 12.00 35.49 28.30
N ASN A 119 11.12 36.48 28.47
CA ASN A 119 9.67 36.36 28.27
C ASN A 119 9.14 37.20 27.10
N LEU A 120 10.02 37.79 26.29
CA LEU A 120 9.64 38.60 25.14
C LEU A 120 8.70 37.84 24.19
N GLY A 121 9.02 36.58 23.87
CA GLY A 121 8.22 35.78 22.95
C GLY A 121 6.78 35.58 23.43
N LEU A 122 6.61 35.25 24.71
CA LEU A 122 5.30 35.11 25.36
C LEU A 122 4.49 36.42 25.29
N LEU A 123 5.10 37.53 25.72
CA LEU A 123 4.42 38.83 25.80
C LEU A 123 4.04 39.34 24.40
N VAL A 124 4.95 39.28 23.44
CA VAL A 124 4.67 39.67 22.05
C VAL A 124 3.57 38.78 21.45
N GLY A 125 3.57 37.48 21.75
CA GLY A 125 2.53 36.55 21.28
C GLY A 125 1.14 36.84 21.86
N LEU A 126 1.07 37.38 23.08
CA LEU A 126 -0.18 37.79 23.71
C LEU A 126 -0.76 39.07 23.08
N PHE A 127 0.10 40.08 22.88
CA PHE A 127 -0.35 41.40 22.40
C PHE A 127 -0.51 41.47 20.88
N SER A 128 0.40 40.87 20.11
CA SER A 128 0.42 41.08 18.65
C SER A 128 -0.87 40.68 17.91
N PRO A 129 -1.60 39.59 18.25
CA PRO A 129 -2.88 39.30 17.60
C PRO A 129 -3.95 40.38 17.81
N ARG A 130 -3.88 41.15 18.92
CA ARG A 130 -4.81 42.25 19.21
C ARG A 130 -4.71 43.41 18.22
N CYS A 131 -3.66 43.46 17.38
CA CYS A 131 -3.61 44.40 16.26
C CYS A 131 -4.82 44.27 15.32
N ALA A 132 -5.51 43.12 15.31
CA ALA A 132 -6.73 42.93 14.53
C ALA A 132 -8.04 42.98 15.33
N ASP A 133 -8.01 43.41 16.60
CA ASP A 133 -9.19 43.41 17.46
C ASP A 133 -10.39 44.12 16.83
N LEU A 134 -11.63 43.75 17.18
CA LEU A 134 -12.79 44.50 16.71
C LEU A 134 -12.80 45.98 17.16
N TRP A 135 -12.15 46.31 18.27
CA TRP A 135 -12.11 47.65 18.85
C TRP A 135 -10.86 48.43 18.39
N PRO A 136 -11.01 49.58 17.68
CA PRO A 136 -9.86 50.33 17.14
C PRO A 136 -8.83 50.76 18.20
N ALA A 137 -9.29 51.20 19.38
CA ALA A 137 -8.42 51.59 20.48
C ALA A 137 -7.48 50.44 20.90
N THR A 138 -8.02 49.21 21.02
CA THR A 138 -7.28 48.00 21.35
C THR A 138 -6.16 47.72 20.34
N ARG A 139 -6.39 47.98 19.05
CA ARG A 139 -5.40 47.72 17.99
C ARG A 139 -4.18 48.64 18.09
N GLN A 140 -4.40 49.92 18.35
CA GLN A 140 -3.33 50.89 18.47
C GLN A 140 -2.48 50.62 19.72
N GLU A 141 -3.13 50.30 20.85
CA GLU A 141 -2.43 49.94 22.07
C GLU A 141 -1.68 48.62 21.95
N ALA A 142 -2.17 47.67 21.17
CA ALA A 142 -1.44 46.43 20.88
C ALA A 142 -0.09 46.71 20.23
N VAL A 143 -0.04 47.64 19.26
CA VAL A 143 1.22 48.05 18.64
C VAL A 143 2.09 48.84 19.60
N SER A 144 1.52 49.72 20.45
CA SER A 144 2.28 50.39 21.51
C SER A 144 2.96 49.39 22.45
N CYS A 145 2.26 48.31 22.82
CA CYS A 145 2.80 47.23 23.65
C CYS A 145 3.94 46.51 22.94
N VAL A 146 3.74 46.09 21.68
CA VAL A 146 4.78 45.40 20.88
C VAL A 146 6.01 46.30 20.67
N TYR A 147 5.80 47.58 20.37
CA TYR A 147 6.87 48.57 20.23
C TYR A 147 7.70 48.67 21.52
N SER A 148 7.03 48.84 22.67
CA SER A 148 7.69 48.95 23.98
C SER A 148 8.48 47.68 24.30
N LEU A 149 7.90 46.50 24.06
CA LEU A 149 8.57 45.21 24.29
C LEU A 149 9.82 45.03 23.44
N LEU A 150 9.80 45.42 22.16
CA LEU A 150 10.99 45.35 21.30
C LEU A 150 12.07 46.34 21.74
N TYR A 151 11.71 47.53 22.23
CA TYR A 151 12.67 48.48 22.79
C TYR A 151 13.22 48.03 24.15
N LEU A 152 12.42 47.37 24.98
CA LEU A 152 12.90 46.71 26.19
C LEU A 152 13.96 45.68 25.84
N GLN A 153 13.71 44.83 24.85
CA GLN A 153 14.69 43.87 24.36
C GLN A 153 15.99 44.54 23.93
N LEU A 154 15.93 45.63 23.15
CA LEU A 154 17.12 46.39 22.77
C LEU A 154 17.86 46.97 23.99
N GLY A 155 17.13 47.48 24.99
CA GLY A 155 17.72 47.93 26.24
C GLY A 155 18.50 46.81 26.96
N TYR A 156 17.92 45.61 27.05
CA TYR A 156 18.61 44.43 27.62
C TYR A 156 19.76 43.91 26.77
N GLU A 157 19.79 44.20 25.46
CA GLU A 157 20.93 43.96 24.56
C GLU A 157 22.04 45.02 24.69
N GLY A 158 21.82 46.07 25.49
CA GLY A 158 22.81 47.11 25.80
C GLY A 158 22.72 48.36 24.94
N PHE A 159 21.65 48.54 24.15
CA PHE A 159 21.42 49.78 23.42
C PHE A 159 21.02 50.91 24.37
N SER A 160 21.44 52.14 24.06
CA SER A 160 21.07 53.33 24.85
C SER A 160 19.59 53.66 24.71
N HIS A 161 19.03 54.38 25.69
CA HIS A 161 17.62 54.81 25.64
C HIS A 161 17.31 55.71 24.43
N ASP A 162 18.29 56.48 23.96
CA ASP A 162 18.16 57.36 22.79
C ASP A 162 18.34 56.62 21.45
N TYR A 163 18.73 55.34 21.48
CA TYR A 163 18.88 54.55 20.27
C TYR A 163 17.53 54.41 19.55
N ARG A 164 17.53 54.61 18.24
CA ARG A 164 16.36 54.44 17.39
C ARG A 164 16.62 53.35 16.37
N ASP A 165 15.79 52.33 16.40
CA ASP A 165 15.89 51.18 15.52
C ASP A 165 14.98 51.34 14.30
N ASP A 166 15.56 51.50 13.10
CA ASP A 166 14.80 51.70 11.85
C ASP A 166 13.76 50.60 11.54
N VAL A 167 13.92 49.40 12.10
CA VAL A 167 12.96 48.30 11.92
C VAL A 167 11.81 48.43 12.91
N VAL A 168 12.10 48.72 14.19
CA VAL A 168 11.06 48.88 15.23
C VAL A 168 10.28 50.17 15.03
N GLU A 169 10.92 51.27 14.64
CA GLU A 169 10.27 52.57 14.37
C GLU A 169 9.18 52.47 13.29
N ARG A 170 9.30 51.53 12.34
CA ARG A 170 8.25 51.28 11.36
C ARG A 170 6.92 50.85 11.98
N LEU A 171 6.90 50.28 13.19
CA LEU A 171 5.65 49.95 13.88
C LEU A 171 4.77 51.19 14.11
N LEU A 172 5.38 52.35 14.38
CA LEU A 172 4.63 53.59 14.59
C LEU A 172 3.90 54.02 13.32
N SER A 173 4.55 53.88 12.15
CA SER A 173 3.92 54.18 10.86
C SER A 173 2.77 53.24 10.48
N LEU A 174 2.68 52.06 11.12
CA LEU A 174 1.61 51.10 10.89
C LEU A 174 0.34 51.40 11.69
N LYS A 175 0.39 52.31 12.69
CA LYS A 175 -0.76 52.63 13.55
C LYS A 175 -1.96 53.16 12.77
N ASP A 176 -1.72 53.94 11.71
CA ASP A 176 -2.79 54.48 10.86
C ASP A 176 -3.55 53.37 10.12
N GLY A 177 -2.83 52.33 9.64
CA GLY A 177 -3.43 51.18 8.98
C GLY A 177 -4.33 50.34 9.89
N LEU A 178 -4.13 50.41 11.22
CA LEU A 178 -4.92 49.67 12.20
C LEU A 178 -6.26 50.33 12.55
N VAL A 179 -6.37 51.64 12.36
CA VAL A 179 -7.64 52.36 12.53
C VAL A 179 -8.63 52.02 11.42
N HIS A 180 -8.13 51.55 10.28
CA HIS A 180 -8.94 51.26 9.11
C HIS A 180 -9.94 50.11 9.37
N PRO A 181 -11.22 50.23 8.95
CA PRO A 181 -12.24 49.21 9.21
C PRO A 181 -12.12 47.98 8.31
N ASP A 182 -11.44 48.08 7.17
CA ASP A 182 -11.25 46.98 6.21
C ASP A 182 -10.36 45.85 6.76
N PRO A 183 -10.88 44.61 6.91
CA PRO A 183 -10.10 43.45 7.34
C PRO A 183 -8.89 43.13 6.45
N ALA A 184 -8.94 43.41 5.14
CA ALA A 184 -7.81 43.11 4.25
C ALA A 184 -6.58 43.98 4.59
N ILE A 185 -6.80 45.28 4.80
CA ILE A 185 -5.77 46.23 5.24
C ILE A 185 -5.28 45.87 6.65
N LEU A 186 -6.20 45.46 7.53
CA LEU A 186 -5.88 45.06 8.90
C LEU A 186 -4.96 43.83 8.94
N PHE A 187 -5.29 42.77 8.20
CA PHE A 187 -4.46 41.56 8.15
C PHE A 187 -3.14 41.78 7.41
N HIS A 188 -3.11 42.63 6.38
CA HIS A 188 -1.86 43.06 5.76
C HIS A 188 -0.97 43.81 6.76
N THR A 189 -1.56 44.69 7.58
CA THR A 189 -0.83 45.41 8.62
C THR A 189 -0.31 44.46 9.71
N CYS A 190 -1.11 43.46 10.11
CA CYS A 190 -0.66 42.39 11.01
C CYS A 190 0.50 41.58 10.43
N HIS A 191 0.50 41.32 9.12
CA HIS A 191 1.64 40.69 8.44
C HIS A 191 2.90 41.56 8.54
N SER A 192 2.80 42.87 8.30
CA SER A 192 3.92 43.81 8.44
C SER A 192 4.45 43.87 9.88
N VAL A 193 3.56 43.84 10.88
CA VAL A 193 3.95 43.73 12.31
C VAL A 193 4.73 42.43 12.56
N ALA A 194 4.24 41.30 12.04
CA ALA A 194 4.94 40.02 12.16
C ALA A 194 6.32 40.01 11.47
N GLN A 195 6.48 40.70 10.34
CA GLN A 195 7.79 40.84 9.69
C GLN A 195 8.79 41.65 10.53
N ILE A 196 8.32 42.67 11.25
CA ILE A 196 9.15 43.45 12.17
C ILE A 196 9.56 42.58 13.37
N ILE A 197 8.61 41.86 13.97
CA ILE A 197 8.88 40.90 15.04
C ILE A 197 9.89 39.84 14.56
N ALA A 198 9.68 39.28 13.36
CA ALA A 198 10.59 38.31 12.75
C ALA A 198 11.99 38.86 12.49
N LYS A 199 12.21 40.18 12.44
CA LYS A 199 13.56 40.74 12.27
C LYS A 199 14.26 41.00 13.60
N ARG A 200 13.50 41.32 14.65
CA ARG A 200 14.05 41.79 15.94
C ARG A 200 13.92 40.81 17.10
N LEU A 201 13.11 39.75 16.96
CA LEU A 201 13.00 38.74 17.99
C LEU A 201 14.33 37.94 18.13
N PRO A 202 14.84 37.72 19.35
CA PRO A 202 15.94 36.79 19.58
C PRO A 202 15.57 35.34 19.17
N PRO A 203 16.50 34.56 18.61
CA PRO A 203 16.21 33.19 18.15
C PRO A 203 15.64 32.25 19.22
N ASP A 204 16.11 32.36 20.46
CA ASP A 204 15.67 31.54 21.61
C ASP A 204 14.22 31.82 22.02
N GLN A 205 13.70 33.02 21.69
CA GLN A 205 12.34 33.45 22.01
C GLN A 205 11.29 33.02 20.97
N LEU A 206 11.72 32.53 19.79
CA LEU A 206 10.82 32.21 18.68
C LEU A 206 9.81 31.10 19.01
N ILE A 207 10.26 30.05 19.72
CA ILE A 207 9.36 28.95 20.09
C ILE A 207 8.28 29.43 21.07
N SER A 208 8.66 30.22 22.08
CA SER A 208 7.71 30.80 23.04
C SER A 208 6.67 31.67 22.35
N LEU A 209 7.09 32.48 21.37
CA LEU A 209 6.18 33.29 20.56
C LEU A 209 5.19 32.42 19.77
N LEU A 210 5.69 31.42 19.04
CA LEU A 210 4.85 30.54 18.23
C LEU A 210 3.84 29.77 19.07
N LEU A 211 4.25 29.22 20.23
CA LEU A 211 3.37 28.51 21.15
C LEU A 211 2.22 29.41 21.62
N THR A 212 2.53 30.64 22.02
CA THR A 212 1.52 31.63 22.46
C THR A 212 0.56 32.03 21.33
N LEU A 213 1.07 32.16 20.11
CA LEU A 213 0.24 32.43 18.94
C LEU A 213 -0.65 31.24 18.56
N PHE A 214 -0.17 30.00 18.70
CA PHE A 214 -0.99 28.80 18.48
C PHE A 214 -2.15 28.70 19.47
N GLU A 215 -1.95 29.11 20.72
CA GLU A 215 -3.06 29.25 21.68
C GLU A 215 -4.08 30.30 21.24
N SER A 216 -3.61 31.40 20.66
CA SER A 216 -4.44 32.49 20.13
C SER A 216 -5.28 32.10 18.91
N LEU A 217 -5.08 30.91 18.32
CA LEU A 217 -6.00 30.39 17.30
C LEU A 217 -7.40 30.13 17.87
N GLY A 218 -7.51 29.82 19.16
CA GLY A 218 -8.80 29.60 19.86
C GLY A 218 -9.39 30.87 20.49
N ASP A 219 -8.98 32.05 20.05
CA ASP A 219 -9.43 33.30 20.65
C ASP A 219 -10.93 33.58 20.42
N PRO A 220 -11.66 34.14 21.41
CA PRO A 220 -13.07 34.51 21.22
C PRO A 220 -13.26 35.58 20.13
N ASP A 221 -12.27 36.45 19.90
CA ASP A 221 -12.29 37.41 18.79
C ASP A 221 -11.75 36.77 17.51
N LYS A 222 -12.64 36.56 16.54
CA LYS A 222 -12.32 35.90 15.26
C LYS A 222 -11.27 36.65 14.43
N ASN A 223 -11.19 37.98 14.54
CA ASN A 223 -10.16 38.72 13.81
C ASN A 223 -8.80 38.50 14.46
N CYS A 224 -8.73 38.45 15.79
CA CYS A 224 -7.49 38.12 16.50
C CYS A 224 -7.02 36.69 16.21
N SER A 225 -7.94 35.72 16.17
CA SER A 225 -7.65 34.34 15.76
C SER A 225 -7.06 34.28 14.34
N ARG A 226 -7.67 34.99 13.38
CA ARG A 226 -7.16 35.09 11.99
C ARG A 226 -5.83 35.84 11.90
N ALA A 227 -5.63 36.88 12.72
CA ALA A 227 -4.36 37.59 12.79
C ALA A 227 -3.25 36.68 13.33
N ALA A 228 -3.53 35.89 14.37
CA ALA A 228 -2.59 34.87 14.85
C ALA A 228 -2.17 33.92 13.73
N THR A 229 -3.10 33.43 12.90
CA THR A 229 -2.76 32.65 11.69
C THR A 229 -1.82 33.39 10.75
N VAL A 230 -2.12 34.66 10.41
CA VAL A 230 -1.27 35.47 9.51
C VAL A 230 0.14 35.64 10.08
N MET A 231 0.24 35.88 11.39
CA MET A 231 1.51 36.08 12.08
C MET A 231 2.32 34.79 12.18
N ILE A 232 1.69 33.67 12.56
CA ILE A 232 2.32 32.33 12.56
C ILE A 232 2.88 32.02 11.18
N ASN A 233 2.09 32.19 10.12
CA ASN A 233 2.52 31.89 8.76
C ASN A 233 3.71 32.76 8.34
N CYS A 234 3.70 34.05 8.70
CA CYS A 234 4.83 34.94 8.46
C CYS A 234 6.09 34.47 9.21
N LEU A 235 5.98 34.18 10.51
CA LEU A 235 7.11 33.76 11.34
C LEU A 235 7.71 32.43 10.89
N LEU A 236 6.86 31.45 10.55
CA LEU A 236 7.30 30.16 10.01
C LEU A 236 7.99 30.33 8.65
N LYS A 237 7.52 31.23 7.79
CA LYS A 237 8.14 31.51 6.50
C LYS A 237 9.50 32.21 6.64
N GLU A 238 9.61 33.20 7.52
CA GLU A 238 10.81 34.02 7.68
C GLU A 238 11.90 33.33 8.52
N ARG A 239 11.52 32.52 9.51
CA ARG A 239 12.44 31.93 10.51
C ARG A 239 12.27 30.43 10.76
N GLY A 240 11.48 29.74 9.96
CA GLY A 240 11.24 28.30 10.14
C GLY A 240 12.51 27.45 10.08
N ASN A 241 13.55 27.89 9.37
CA ASN A 241 14.80 27.17 9.16
C ASN A 241 15.55 26.93 10.48
N MET A 242 15.31 27.75 11.50
CA MET A 242 15.89 27.60 12.84
C MET A 242 15.13 26.63 13.75
N LEU A 243 13.96 26.10 13.32
CA LEU A 243 13.04 25.35 14.18
C LEU A 243 13.22 23.83 14.13
N LEU A 244 14.26 23.29 13.48
CA LEU A 244 14.41 21.84 13.25
C LEU A 244 14.19 21.00 14.51
N GLU A 245 14.88 21.33 15.60
CA GLU A 245 14.79 20.59 16.88
C GLU A 245 13.43 20.76 17.58
N LYS A 246 12.68 21.80 17.23
CA LYS A 246 11.38 22.15 17.82
C LYS A 246 10.18 21.67 16.99
N VAL A 247 10.41 21.13 15.79
CA VAL A 247 9.34 20.60 14.93
C VAL A 247 8.44 19.59 15.67
N PRO A 248 8.95 18.59 16.42
CA PRO A 248 8.07 17.62 17.10
C PRO A 248 7.13 18.26 18.13
N GLU A 249 7.62 19.26 18.85
CA GLU A 249 6.86 20.04 19.84
C GLU A 249 5.75 20.85 19.16
N ILE A 250 6.08 21.59 18.11
CA ILE A 250 5.12 22.37 17.32
C ILE A 250 4.03 21.48 16.72
N MET A 251 4.42 20.33 16.15
CA MET A 251 3.48 19.36 15.60
C MET A 251 2.53 18.78 16.67
N SER A 252 3.02 18.61 17.90
CA SER A 252 2.20 18.16 19.03
C SER A 252 1.14 19.21 19.39
N VAL A 253 1.52 20.48 19.49
CA VAL A 253 0.61 21.58 19.82
C VAL A 253 -0.44 21.77 18.75
N LEU A 254 -0.05 21.76 17.47
CA LEU A 254 -0.99 21.83 16.35
C LEU A 254 -2.03 20.71 16.40
N ARG A 255 -1.62 19.46 16.69
CA ARG A 255 -2.56 18.34 16.85
C ARG A 255 -3.50 18.52 18.04
N SER A 256 -3.00 18.98 19.19
CA SER A 256 -3.84 19.25 20.37
C SER A 256 -4.90 20.30 20.03
N LYS A 257 -4.52 21.39 19.37
CA LYS A 257 -5.45 22.46 18.99
C LYS A 257 -6.53 21.99 18.01
N LEU A 258 -6.19 21.12 17.07
CA LEU A 258 -7.19 20.50 16.18
C LEU A 258 -8.15 19.55 16.92
N GLN A 259 -7.74 18.96 18.03
CA GLN A 259 -8.61 18.11 18.85
C GLN A 259 -9.53 18.94 19.77
N GLU A 260 -9.06 20.10 20.22
CA GLU A 260 -9.81 21.04 21.09
C GLU A 260 -10.91 21.80 20.35
N THR A 261 -10.68 22.22 19.10
CA THR A 261 -11.56 23.13 18.37
C THR A 261 -12.08 22.52 17.06
N ARG A 262 -13.38 22.68 16.76
CA ARG A 262 -14.02 22.19 15.52
C ARG A 262 -14.16 23.26 14.43
N GLU A 263 -13.46 24.37 14.58
CA GLU A 263 -13.56 25.52 13.69
C GLU A 263 -12.70 25.31 12.42
N GLU A 264 -13.31 25.51 11.26
CA GLU A 264 -12.69 25.21 9.96
C GLU A 264 -11.44 26.07 9.69
N HIS A 265 -11.42 27.34 10.13
CA HIS A 265 -10.26 28.20 9.91
C HIS A 265 -9.04 27.76 10.72
N VAL A 266 -9.23 27.14 11.89
CA VAL A 266 -8.12 26.57 12.69
C VAL A 266 -7.52 25.39 11.96
N LEU A 267 -8.36 24.56 11.33
CA LEU A 267 -7.90 23.46 10.47
C LEU A 267 -7.05 23.98 9.30
N GLN A 268 -7.56 24.96 8.55
CA GLN A 268 -6.84 25.57 7.43
C GLN A 268 -5.51 26.21 7.87
N SER A 269 -5.51 26.90 9.02
CA SER A 269 -4.32 27.50 9.64
C SER A 269 -3.27 26.45 9.98
N ALA A 270 -3.68 25.36 10.63
CA ALA A 270 -2.79 24.25 10.98
C ALA A 270 -2.21 23.57 9.74
N GLN A 271 -3.03 23.31 8.71
CA GLN A 271 -2.56 22.73 7.44
C GLN A 271 -1.48 23.60 6.79
N HIS A 272 -1.70 24.92 6.71
CA HIS A 272 -0.73 25.84 6.13
C HIS A 272 0.55 25.93 6.97
N SER A 273 0.43 25.91 8.30
CA SER A 273 1.58 25.87 9.22
C SER A 273 2.42 24.61 9.02
N VAL A 274 1.78 23.45 8.90
CA VAL A 274 2.45 22.17 8.61
C VAL A 274 3.14 22.20 7.25
N TYR A 275 2.49 22.76 6.23
CA TYR A 275 3.09 22.97 4.91
C TYR A 275 4.36 23.85 4.98
N LEU A 276 4.31 25.00 5.66
CA LEU A 276 5.46 25.91 5.79
C LEU A 276 6.62 25.31 6.60
N LEU A 277 6.31 24.49 7.61
CA LEU A 277 7.32 23.74 8.34
C LEU A 277 7.94 22.65 7.47
N ALA A 278 7.12 21.95 6.68
CA ALA A 278 7.58 20.88 5.82
C ALA A 278 8.42 21.39 4.64
N SER A 279 8.10 22.55 4.07
CA SER A 279 8.91 23.15 3.00
C SER A 279 10.36 23.46 3.42
N GLN A 280 10.63 23.47 4.73
CA GLN A 280 11.96 23.72 5.30
C GLN A 280 12.54 22.45 5.98
N HIS A 281 11.70 21.67 6.65
CA HIS A 281 12.09 20.52 7.49
C HIS A 281 11.21 19.29 7.27
N TYR A 282 10.92 18.92 6.01
CA TYR A 282 10.01 17.82 5.69
C TYR A 282 10.34 16.50 6.41
N VAL A 283 11.62 16.16 6.58
CA VAL A 283 12.05 14.93 7.27
C VAL A 283 11.56 14.89 8.73
N ALA A 284 11.67 16.01 9.44
CA ALA A 284 11.24 16.11 10.84
C ALA A 284 9.71 16.12 10.95
N VAL A 285 9.00 16.80 10.04
CA VAL A 285 7.54 16.81 9.99
C VAL A 285 6.99 15.41 9.69
N VAL A 286 7.51 14.72 8.67
CA VAL A 286 7.12 13.35 8.32
C VAL A 286 7.38 12.39 9.48
N SER A 287 8.53 12.48 10.14
CA SER A 287 8.85 11.64 11.31
C SER A 287 7.89 11.88 12.47
N SER A 288 7.52 13.16 12.71
CA SER A 288 6.58 13.54 13.77
C SER A 288 5.14 13.09 13.47
N LEU A 289 4.73 13.04 12.20
CA LEU A 289 3.42 12.54 11.79
C LEU A 289 3.36 11.01 11.78
N LEU A 290 4.43 10.32 11.39
CA LEU A 290 4.51 8.84 11.45
C LEU A 290 4.42 8.30 12.89
N GLY A 291 4.78 9.10 13.89
CA GLY A 291 4.59 8.78 15.30
C GLY A 291 3.13 8.86 15.79
N SER A 292 2.20 9.30 14.95
CA SER A 292 0.77 9.40 15.31
C SER A 292 0.15 8.01 15.50
N PRO A 293 -0.86 7.86 16.38
CA PRO A 293 -1.49 6.57 16.60
C PRO A 293 -2.21 6.07 15.34
N LEU A 294 -2.18 4.75 15.13
CA LEU A 294 -2.94 4.07 14.08
C LEU A 294 -4.25 3.48 14.65
N PRO A 295 -5.34 3.43 13.86
CA PRO A 295 -5.51 4.13 12.56
C PRO A 295 -5.47 5.65 12.74
N PHE A 296 -5.01 6.38 11.71
CA PHE A 296 -4.98 7.84 11.75
C PHE A 296 -6.39 8.41 11.90
N ASP A 297 -6.53 9.43 12.75
CA ASP A 297 -7.78 10.17 12.88
C ASP A 297 -7.97 11.15 11.70
N SER A 298 -9.19 11.70 11.59
CA SER A 298 -9.52 12.63 10.50
C SER A 298 -8.61 13.85 10.43
N HIS A 299 -8.12 14.34 11.57
CA HIS A 299 -7.24 15.50 11.63
C HIS A 299 -5.84 15.13 11.12
N THR A 300 -5.28 14.01 11.55
CA THR A 300 -3.99 13.50 11.10
C THR A 300 -3.99 13.21 9.60
N CYS A 301 -5.06 12.61 9.05
CA CYS A 301 -5.22 12.44 7.61
C CYS A 301 -5.18 13.79 6.87
N THR A 302 -5.83 14.82 7.41
CA THR A 302 -5.85 16.17 6.83
C THR A 302 -4.47 16.84 6.87
N LEU A 303 -3.67 16.59 7.91
CA LEU A 303 -2.27 17.05 7.98
C LEU A 303 -1.37 16.35 6.97
N TRP A 304 -1.54 15.05 6.73
CA TRP A 304 -0.85 14.34 5.65
C TRP A 304 -1.18 14.94 4.27
N ARG A 305 -2.46 15.22 4.01
CA ARG A 305 -2.89 15.86 2.76
C ARG A 305 -2.36 17.29 2.59
N ALA A 306 -2.05 18.00 3.69
CA ALA A 306 -1.43 19.32 3.62
C ALA A 306 0.01 19.27 3.06
N LEU A 307 0.67 18.12 3.11
CA LEU A 307 1.99 17.91 2.49
C LEU A 307 1.90 17.70 0.96
N ALA A 308 0.70 17.56 0.41
CA ALA A 308 0.46 17.28 -0.99
C ALA A 308 0.07 18.52 -1.81
N VAL A 309 0.39 19.73 -1.32
CA VAL A 309 -0.03 21.01 -1.92
C VAL A 309 0.93 21.48 -3.00
N GLU A 310 2.24 21.40 -2.75
CA GLU A 310 3.27 21.86 -3.67
C GLU A 310 4.03 20.65 -4.25
N PRO A 311 4.16 20.52 -5.58
CA PRO A 311 4.72 19.33 -6.21
C PRO A 311 6.12 18.94 -5.71
N SER A 312 7.05 19.88 -5.56
CA SER A 312 8.44 19.57 -5.19
C SER A 312 8.54 19.00 -3.77
N LEU A 313 7.82 19.59 -2.82
CA LEU A 313 7.67 19.07 -1.45
C LEU A 313 6.96 17.71 -1.46
N THR A 314 5.91 17.57 -2.26
CA THR A 314 5.15 16.31 -2.35
C THR A 314 6.04 15.17 -2.85
N THR A 315 6.85 15.41 -3.89
CA THR A 315 7.83 14.44 -4.40
C THR A 315 8.82 14.03 -3.30
N GLN A 316 9.37 14.98 -2.54
CA GLN A 316 10.29 14.69 -1.43
C GLN A 316 9.61 13.87 -0.32
N VAL A 317 8.37 14.21 0.04
CA VAL A 317 7.60 13.49 1.06
C VAL A 317 7.26 12.07 0.61
N LEU A 318 6.80 11.88 -0.62
CA LEU A 318 6.50 10.55 -1.18
C LEU A 318 7.77 9.69 -1.26
N GLY A 319 8.88 10.25 -1.72
CA GLY A 319 10.18 9.57 -1.75
C GLY A 319 10.64 9.12 -0.36
N LEU A 320 10.54 10.00 0.64
CA LEU A 320 10.89 9.67 2.03
C LEU A 320 9.96 8.60 2.60
N LEU A 321 8.66 8.69 2.37
CA LEU A 321 7.70 7.68 2.83
C LEU A 321 7.96 6.31 2.19
N LEU A 322 8.33 6.28 0.91
CA LEU A 322 8.72 5.06 0.21
C LEU A 322 10.00 4.46 0.82
N GLU A 323 11.00 5.30 1.14
CA GLU A 323 12.21 4.86 1.86
C GLU A 323 11.83 4.27 3.23
N LYS A 324 11.03 4.97 4.04
CA LYS A 324 10.61 4.49 5.37
C LYS A 324 9.79 3.19 5.31
N MET A 325 8.98 3.01 4.26
CA MET A 325 8.23 1.78 4.04
C MET A 325 9.14 0.60 3.73
N ASN A 326 10.21 0.83 2.97
CA ASN A 326 11.11 -0.23 2.47
C ASN A 326 12.33 -0.49 3.38
N LYS A 327 12.68 0.45 4.26
CA LYS A 327 13.88 0.38 5.11
C LYS A 327 13.80 -0.71 6.19
N ASP A 328 12.64 -0.83 6.84
CA ASP A 328 12.43 -1.77 7.93
C ASP A 328 11.83 -3.09 7.43
N VAL A 329 12.05 -4.17 8.18
CA VAL A 329 11.46 -5.48 7.88
C VAL A 329 9.93 -5.35 7.84
N PRO A 330 9.22 -5.81 6.79
CA PRO A 330 7.80 -5.55 6.59
C PRO A 330 6.88 -6.23 7.62
N PHE A 331 7.32 -7.35 8.19
CA PHE A 331 6.64 -8.13 9.22
C PHE A 331 7.64 -8.90 10.08
N LYS A 332 7.24 -9.30 11.29
CA LYS A 332 7.97 -10.23 12.15
C LYS A 332 7.28 -11.58 12.13
N GLU A 333 8.05 -12.65 11.98
CA GLU A 333 7.57 -14.02 12.10
C GLU A 333 7.71 -14.50 13.55
N SER A 334 6.63 -15.06 14.08
CA SER A 334 6.59 -15.70 15.39
C SER A 334 6.21 -17.17 15.23
N ARG A 335 7.04 -18.08 15.73
CA ARG A 335 6.73 -19.52 15.82
C ARG A 335 5.92 -19.80 17.09
N ALA A 336 4.77 -19.14 17.24
CA ALA A 336 4.01 -19.20 18.48
C ALA A 336 3.30 -20.55 18.71
N PHE A 337 3.12 -21.39 17.69
CA PHE A 337 2.49 -22.70 17.84
C PHE A 337 3.18 -23.76 16.97
N LEU A 338 3.58 -24.88 17.59
CA LEU A 338 4.11 -26.08 16.93
C LEU A 338 3.05 -26.84 16.09
N LEU A 339 1.83 -26.30 15.97
CA LEU A 339 0.66 -26.94 15.34
C LEU A 339 0.16 -26.22 14.09
N SER A 340 0.60 -25.00 13.78
CA SER A 340 0.26 -24.32 12.52
C SER A 340 1.36 -24.52 11.49
N SER A 341 0.99 -24.93 10.28
CA SER A 341 1.90 -25.15 9.15
C SER A 341 2.50 -23.86 8.58
N SER A 342 2.01 -22.68 8.99
CA SER A 342 2.55 -21.37 8.64
C SER A 342 2.93 -20.55 9.88
N PRO A 343 4.06 -19.79 9.85
CA PRO A 343 4.43 -18.89 10.93
C PRO A 343 3.46 -17.72 11.01
N ASP A 344 3.07 -17.32 12.23
CA ASP A 344 2.28 -16.12 12.44
C ASP A 344 3.12 -14.89 12.05
N ARG A 345 2.68 -14.17 11.04
CA ARG A 345 3.30 -12.92 10.59
C ARG A 345 2.55 -11.73 11.16
N VAL A 346 3.28 -10.84 11.83
CA VAL A 346 2.73 -9.60 12.39
C VAL A 346 3.41 -8.41 11.73
N ALA A 347 2.64 -7.45 11.22
CA ALA A 347 3.18 -6.27 10.56
C ALA A 347 4.08 -5.46 11.51
N THR A 348 5.13 -4.85 10.99
CA THR A 348 5.92 -3.87 11.74
C THR A 348 5.27 -2.49 11.65
N LEU A 349 5.42 -1.69 12.71
CA LEU A 349 4.66 -0.45 12.87
C LEU A 349 5.06 0.63 11.86
N LEU A 350 6.37 0.86 11.65
CA LEU A 350 6.84 1.93 10.79
C LEU A 350 6.45 1.71 9.31
N PRO A 351 6.71 0.55 8.69
CA PRO A 351 6.22 0.27 7.34
C PRO A 351 4.71 0.34 7.20
N LEU A 352 3.94 -0.07 8.22
CA LEU A 352 2.49 0.04 8.22
C LEU A 352 2.04 1.51 8.24
N ALA A 353 2.59 2.31 9.15
CA ALA A 353 2.29 3.74 9.25
C ALA A 353 2.68 4.48 7.96
N ALA A 354 3.83 4.15 7.36
CA ALA A 354 4.25 4.70 6.08
C ALA A 354 3.31 4.31 4.93
N THR A 355 2.78 3.08 4.92
CA THR A 355 1.78 2.63 3.94
C THR A 355 0.50 3.45 4.06
N CYS A 356 -0.01 3.66 5.28
CA CYS A 356 -1.18 4.51 5.53
C CYS A 356 -0.91 5.97 5.14
N ALA A 357 0.28 6.50 5.45
CA ALA A 357 0.65 7.87 5.08
C ALA A 357 0.76 8.06 3.55
N LEU A 358 1.33 7.07 2.83
CA LEU A 358 1.34 7.06 1.37
C LEU A 358 -0.08 7.09 0.81
N HIS A 359 -1.01 6.31 1.35
CA HIS A 359 -2.42 6.38 0.95
C HIS A 359 -3.00 7.78 1.15
N GLU A 360 -2.72 8.44 2.28
CA GLU A 360 -3.28 9.79 2.55
C GLU A 360 -2.72 10.86 1.62
N VAL A 361 -1.39 10.90 1.43
CA VAL A 361 -0.72 11.87 0.55
C VAL A 361 -1.12 11.64 -0.91
N THR A 362 -1.16 10.38 -1.35
CA THR A 362 -1.60 10.02 -2.72
C THR A 362 -3.12 10.12 -2.89
N SER A 363 -3.92 10.26 -1.85
CA SER A 363 -5.35 10.52 -2.02
C SER A 363 -5.65 11.99 -2.31
N ALA A 364 -4.70 12.90 -2.05
CA ALA A 364 -4.86 14.32 -2.33
C ALA A 364 -4.80 14.59 -3.85
N PRO A 365 -5.78 15.29 -4.45
CA PRO A 365 -5.78 15.57 -5.89
C PRO A 365 -4.54 16.30 -6.41
N ALA A 366 -3.99 17.23 -5.61
CA ALA A 366 -2.80 18.01 -5.96
C ALA A 366 -1.49 17.20 -6.00
N SER A 367 -1.49 15.95 -5.50
CA SER A 367 -0.32 15.06 -5.57
C SER A 367 -0.03 14.49 -6.96
N GLY A 368 -0.94 14.66 -7.94
CA GLY A 368 -0.85 14.04 -9.27
C GLY A 368 0.50 14.23 -9.99
N PRO A 369 1.08 15.44 -10.06
CA PRO A 369 2.39 15.66 -10.69
C PRO A 369 3.52 14.87 -10.01
N ALA A 370 3.58 14.89 -8.67
CA ALA A 370 4.59 14.17 -7.90
C ALA A 370 4.42 12.64 -7.98
N VAL A 371 3.17 12.16 -8.00
CA VAL A 371 2.88 10.72 -8.23
C VAL A 371 3.29 10.30 -9.63
N THR A 372 3.12 11.16 -10.64
CA THR A 372 3.54 10.87 -12.01
C THR A 372 5.06 10.84 -12.14
N GLU A 373 5.76 11.75 -11.46
CA GLU A 373 7.23 11.78 -11.40
C GLU A 373 7.82 10.51 -10.79
N LEU A 374 7.26 10.03 -9.66
CA LEU A 374 7.71 8.84 -8.94
C LEU A 374 6.89 7.58 -9.26
N TYR A 375 6.17 7.58 -10.39
CA TYR A 375 5.23 6.51 -10.73
C TYR A 375 5.85 5.11 -10.67
N PRO A 376 7.01 4.83 -11.31
CA PRO A 376 7.53 3.46 -11.34
C PRO A 376 7.98 2.98 -9.95
N GLU A 377 8.60 3.83 -9.14
CA GLU A 377 9.05 3.50 -7.78
C GLU A 377 7.87 3.29 -6.84
N LEU A 378 6.85 4.17 -6.91
CA LEU A 378 5.64 4.04 -6.11
C LEU A 378 4.84 2.79 -6.51
N PHE A 379 4.68 2.52 -7.80
CA PHE A 379 4.00 1.31 -8.29
C PHE A 379 4.70 0.05 -7.79
N ALA A 380 6.01 -0.08 -8.05
CA ALA A 380 6.76 -1.26 -7.64
C ALA A 380 6.77 -1.41 -6.12
N GLY A 381 7.07 -0.34 -5.38
CA GLY A 381 7.10 -0.38 -3.92
C GLY A 381 5.77 -0.77 -3.29
N LEU A 382 4.65 -0.20 -3.77
CA LEU A 382 3.32 -0.53 -3.23
C LEU A 382 2.85 -1.93 -3.65
N LEU A 383 3.11 -2.37 -4.88
CA LEU A 383 2.80 -3.75 -5.30
C LEU A 383 3.56 -4.79 -4.46
N LEU A 384 4.84 -4.54 -4.21
CA LEU A 384 5.65 -5.40 -3.35
C LEU A 384 5.23 -5.29 -1.88
N ARG A 385 4.76 -4.13 -1.43
CA ARG A 385 4.15 -3.97 -0.11
C ARG A 385 2.89 -4.82 0.03
N VAL A 386 2.04 -4.88 -0.98
CA VAL A 386 0.88 -5.79 -1.02
C VAL A 386 1.36 -7.23 -0.84
N SER A 387 2.36 -7.68 -1.60
CA SER A 387 2.89 -9.04 -1.49
C SER A 387 3.33 -9.42 -0.07
N CYS A 388 3.98 -8.49 0.64
CA CYS A 388 4.47 -8.70 1.99
C CYS A 388 3.41 -8.56 3.08
N THR A 389 2.18 -8.17 2.74
CA THR A 389 1.10 -7.94 3.72
C THR A 389 -0.04 -8.94 3.59
N VAL A 390 -0.07 -9.78 2.55
CA VAL A 390 -1.02 -10.90 2.42
C VAL A 390 -0.89 -11.85 3.60
N GLY A 391 -1.98 -12.06 4.33
CA GLY A 391 -2.03 -12.93 5.51
C GLY A 391 -1.27 -12.40 6.74
N VAL A 392 -0.82 -11.15 6.73
CA VAL A 392 -0.11 -10.53 7.86
C VAL A 392 -1.10 -9.88 8.82
N GLN A 393 -0.97 -10.22 10.10
CA GLN A 393 -1.83 -9.71 11.17
C GLN A 393 -1.36 -8.33 11.66
N LEU A 394 -2.32 -7.56 12.17
CA LEU A 394 -2.05 -6.27 12.82
C LEU A 394 -1.27 -6.46 14.16
N PRO A 395 -0.38 -5.53 14.56
CA PRO A 395 0.24 -5.55 15.88
C PRO A 395 -0.75 -5.68 17.05
N ARG A 396 -0.43 -6.51 18.06
CA ARG A 396 -1.31 -6.80 19.21
C ARG A 396 -1.77 -5.56 19.98
N ASN A 397 -0.91 -4.55 20.11
CA ASN A 397 -1.23 -3.27 20.75
C ASN A 397 -2.33 -2.48 20.01
N LEU A 398 -2.43 -2.65 18.70
CA LEU A 398 -3.47 -2.04 17.88
C LEU A 398 -4.74 -2.90 17.87
N GLN A 399 -4.61 -4.23 17.80
CA GLN A 399 -5.75 -5.16 17.93
C GLN A 399 -6.53 -4.97 19.24
N ALA A 400 -5.82 -4.73 20.36
CA ALA A 400 -6.44 -4.50 21.67
C ALA A 400 -7.22 -3.17 21.73
N LYS A 401 -6.80 -2.15 20.97
CA LYS A 401 -7.52 -0.88 20.86
C LYS A 401 -8.78 -1.02 20.00
N GLU A 402 -8.73 -1.78 18.91
CA GLU A 402 -9.92 -2.06 18.08
C GLU A 402 -11.02 -2.77 18.88
N ARG A 403 -10.68 -3.79 19.69
CA ARG A 403 -11.64 -4.50 20.54
C ARG A 403 -12.32 -3.62 21.60
N ARG A 404 -11.68 -2.51 22.01
CA ARG A 404 -12.25 -1.54 22.95
C ARG A 404 -13.07 -0.45 22.24
N ALA A 405 -12.81 -0.20 20.96
CA ALA A 405 -13.54 0.78 20.16
C ALA A 405 -14.86 0.22 19.61
N THR A 406 -14.93 -1.08 19.31
CA THR A 406 -16.14 -1.75 18.82
C THR A 406 -17.28 -1.85 19.85
N SER A 407 -17.04 -1.52 21.13
CA SER A 407 -18.10 -1.32 22.13
C SER A 407 -18.74 0.09 22.07
N SER A 408 -18.22 0.99 21.25
CA SER A 408 -18.81 2.30 20.97
C SER A 408 -19.23 2.38 19.49
N ALA A 409 -20.43 2.89 19.22
CA ALA A 409 -21.09 2.85 17.91
C ALA A 409 -20.47 3.78 16.83
N SER A 410 -19.15 3.95 16.78
CA SER A 410 -18.47 4.66 15.70
C SER A 410 -17.92 3.67 14.68
N VAL A 411 -18.26 3.87 13.40
CA VAL A 411 -17.73 3.13 12.25
C VAL A 411 -16.25 3.48 12.03
N SER A 412 -15.34 3.06 12.92
CA SER A 412 -13.91 3.14 12.64
C SER A 412 -13.56 2.07 11.62
N LYS A 413 -13.03 2.46 10.45
CA LYS A 413 -12.48 1.51 9.47
C LYS A 413 -11.51 0.57 10.18
N THR A 414 -11.78 -0.73 10.15
CA THR A 414 -10.88 -1.77 10.69
C THR A 414 -9.56 -1.70 9.94
N LEU A 415 -8.45 -1.55 10.65
CA LEU A 415 -7.14 -1.39 10.04
C LEU A 415 -6.57 -2.75 9.68
N ASP A 416 -6.56 -3.06 8.39
CA ASP A 416 -5.94 -4.26 7.84
C ASP A 416 -4.67 -3.90 7.03
N PRO A 417 -3.50 -4.51 7.31
CA PRO A 417 -2.24 -4.20 6.62
C PRO A 417 -2.32 -4.38 5.10
N CYS A 418 -2.92 -5.48 4.63
CA CYS A 418 -3.00 -5.80 3.20
C CYS A 418 -3.96 -4.85 2.48
N SER A 419 -5.13 -4.59 3.08
CA SER A 419 -6.11 -3.66 2.56
C SER A 419 -5.53 -2.25 2.46
N SER A 420 -4.78 -1.80 3.46
CA SER A 420 -4.09 -0.51 3.44
C SER A 420 -3.08 -0.39 2.28
N ALA A 421 -2.31 -1.45 2.01
CA ALA A 421 -1.37 -1.49 0.90
C ALA A 421 -2.08 -1.48 -0.47
N VAL A 422 -3.17 -2.23 -0.60
CA VAL A 422 -4.00 -2.25 -1.83
C VAL A 422 -4.66 -0.89 -2.06
N ASP A 423 -5.18 -0.26 -1.02
CA ASP A 423 -5.83 1.05 -1.11
C ASP A 423 -4.82 2.16 -1.45
N ALA A 424 -3.58 2.06 -0.94
CA ALA A 424 -2.48 2.92 -1.35
C ALA A 424 -2.10 2.73 -2.83
N LEU A 425 -1.96 1.47 -3.29
CA LEU A 425 -1.68 1.16 -4.70
C LEU A 425 -2.78 1.69 -5.63
N ARG A 426 -4.05 1.51 -5.23
CA ARG A 426 -5.23 2.01 -5.96
C ARG A 426 -5.23 3.54 -6.02
N ALA A 427 -5.01 4.23 -4.89
CA ALA A 427 -4.95 5.69 -4.85
C ALA A 427 -3.84 6.23 -5.75
N MET A 428 -2.66 5.61 -5.71
CA MET A 428 -1.53 5.96 -6.57
C MET A 428 -1.86 5.79 -8.06
N LEU A 429 -2.46 4.67 -8.47
CA LEU A 429 -2.88 4.47 -9.86
C LEU A 429 -3.91 5.51 -10.33
N LEU A 430 -4.87 5.87 -9.48
CA LEU A 430 -5.84 6.92 -9.78
C LEU A 430 -5.16 8.29 -9.93
N ARG A 431 -4.23 8.66 -9.05
CA ARG A 431 -3.54 9.95 -9.15
C ARG A 431 -2.51 10.01 -10.27
N GLY A 432 -1.90 8.88 -10.61
CA GLY A 432 -0.98 8.76 -11.73
C GLY A 432 -1.67 8.68 -13.09
N GLY A 433 -2.99 8.88 -13.17
CA GLY A 433 -3.76 8.90 -14.43
C GLY A 433 -3.89 7.52 -15.08
N SER A 434 -4.16 6.49 -14.28
CA SER A 434 -4.40 5.10 -14.72
C SER A 434 -5.81 4.62 -14.29
N GLU A 435 -6.83 5.47 -14.45
CA GLU A 435 -8.20 5.14 -14.03
C GLU A 435 -8.75 3.88 -14.71
N ASP A 436 -8.46 3.66 -16.00
CA ASP A 436 -8.92 2.49 -16.75
C ASP A 436 -8.37 1.17 -16.19
N VAL A 437 -7.12 1.18 -15.71
CA VAL A 437 -6.52 0.03 -15.01
C VAL A 437 -7.30 -0.28 -13.74
N VAL A 438 -7.67 0.76 -12.99
CA VAL A 438 -8.41 0.62 -11.73
C VAL A 438 -9.82 0.10 -11.97
N GLN A 439 -10.51 0.60 -13.00
CA GLN A 439 -11.83 0.12 -13.40
C GLN A 439 -11.78 -1.33 -13.86
N ARG A 440 -10.77 -1.71 -14.66
CA ARG A 440 -10.60 -3.09 -15.10
C ARG A 440 -10.39 -4.05 -13.92
N MET A 441 -9.54 -3.68 -12.97
CA MET A 441 -9.29 -4.44 -11.76
C MET A 441 -10.56 -4.62 -10.91
N GLU A 442 -11.43 -3.61 -10.84
CA GLU A 442 -12.72 -3.72 -10.14
C GLU A 442 -13.67 -4.69 -10.84
N LEU A 443 -13.82 -4.57 -12.16
CA LEU A 443 -14.70 -5.44 -12.96
C LEU A 443 -14.33 -6.92 -12.86
N GLU A 444 -13.03 -7.21 -12.76
CA GLU A 444 -12.52 -8.57 -12.68
C GLU A 444 -12.30 -9.05 -11.24
N ARG A 445 -12.73 -8.30 -10.21
CA ARG A 445 -12.44 -8.62 -8.80
C ARG A 445 -10.95 -8.85 -8.50
N GLY A 446 -10.10 -8.14 -9.23
CA GLY A 446 -8.65 -8.21 -9.11
C GLY A 446 -8.17 -7.66 -7.77
N TRP A 447 -8.84 -6.62 -7.24
CA TRP A 447 -8.52 -6.03 -5.94
C TRP A 447 -8.73 -7.00 -4.79
N GLU A 448 -9.82 -7.77 -4.79
CA GLU A 448 -10.04 -8.82 -3.78
C GLU A 448 -9.05 -9.97 -3.94
N SER A 449 -8.76 -10.36 -5.19
CA SER A 449 -7.81 -11.44 -5.49
C SER A 449 -6.42 -11.13 -4.91
N LEU A 450 -5.94 -9.89 -5.07
CA LEU A 450 -4.66 -9.41 -4.53
C LEU A 450 -4.52 -9.58 -3.00
N ARG A 451 -5.64 -9.59 -2.26
CA ARG A 451 -5.65 -9.64 -0.78
C ARG A 451 -5.61 -11.06 -0.22
N THR A 452 -5.78 -12.08 -1.05
CA THR A 452 -5.88 -13.48 -0.60
C THR A 452 -4.64 -14.27 -0.99
N SER A 453 -4.19 -15.20 -0.14
CA SER A 453 -3.01 -16.03 -0.44
C SER A 453 -3.20 -16.89 -1.70
N VAL A 454 -4.41 -17.44 -1.90
CA VAL A 454 -4.73 -18.28 -3.06
C VAL A 454 -4.85 -17.44 -4.34
N GLY A 455 -5.47 -16.26 -4.25
CA GLY A 455 -5.75 -15.41 -5.43
C GLY A 455 -4.68 -14.37 -5.74
N HIS A 456 -3.63 -14.23 -4.92
CA HIS A 456 -2.67 -13.13 -5.05
C HIS A 456 -2.00 -13.11 -6.42
N GLU A 457 -1.46 -14.24 -6.87
CA GLU A 457 -0.77 -14.34 -8.17
C GLU A 457 -1.70 -14.00 -9.35
N ASP A 458 -2.95 -14.47 -9.30
CA ASP A 458 -3.95 -14.15 -10.32
C ASP A 458 -4.36 -12.67 -10.29
N GLY A 459 -4.44 -12.07 -9.10
CA GLY A 459 -4.67 -10.63 -8.94
C GLY A 459 -3.53 -9.80 -9.52
N VAL A 460 -2.29 -10.24 -9.35
CA VAL A 460 -1.10 -9.60 -9.93
C VAL A 460 -1.10 -9.74 -11.45
N ALA A 461 -1.43 -10.93 -11.98
CA ALA A 461 -1.55 -11.15 -13.42
C ALA A 461 -2.65 -10.25 -14.03
N ARG A 462 -3.82 -10.13 -13.39
CA ARG A 462 -4.88 -9.20 -13.84
C ARG A 462 -4.40 -7.75 -13.86
N LEU A 463 -3.65 -7.33 -12.83
CA LEU A 463 -3.07 -5.99 -12.79
C LEU A 463 -2.06 -5.77 -13.94
N ALA A 464 -1.18 -6.74 -14.20
CA ALA A 464 -0.22 -6.69 -15.29
C ALA A 464 -0.92 -6.63 -16.66
N SER A 465 -1.95 -7.44 -16.87
CA SER A 465 -2.76 -7.44 -18.09
C SER A 465 -3.52 -6.12 -18.29
N ALA A 466 -4.08 -5.55 -17.22
CA ALA A 466 -4.73 -4.25 -17.26
C ALA A 466 -3.72 -3.12 -17.57
N MET A 467 -2.54 -3.13 -16.95
CA MET A 467 -1.45 -2.20 -17.25
C MET A 467 -0.97 -2.34 -18.70
N ALA A 468 -0.83 -3.57 -19.20
CA ALA A 468 -0.48 -3.86 -20.60
C ALA A 468 -1.46 -3.24 -21.59
N LYS A 469 -2.75 -3.30 -21.26
CA LYS A 469 -3.83 -2.82 -22.13
C LYS A 469 -4.06 -1.31 -22.05
N PHE A 470 -3.95 -0.71 -20.87
CA PHE A 470 -4.41 0.66 -20.62
C PHE A 470 -3.29 1.63 -20.19
N ALA A 471 -2.09 1.14 -19.89
CA ALA A 471 -0.97 1.95 -19.39
C ALA A 471 0.38 1.61 -20.04
N GLY A 472 0.36 1.15 -21.29
CA GLY A 472 1.54 0.73 -22.07
C GLY A 472 2.78 1.63 -21.92
N PRO A 473 2.69 2.95 -22.16
CA PRO A 473 3.83 3.86 -22.08
C PRO A 473 4.55 3.89 -20.71
N ARG A 474 3.89 3.47 -19.62
CA ARG A 474 4.48 3.42 -18.27
C ARG A 474 5.25 2.13 -18.00
N LEU A 475 4.99 1.07 -18.77
CA LEU A 475 5.56 -0.27 -18.54
C LEU A 475 7.09 -0.34 -18.56
N PRO A 476 7.84 0.35 -19.46
CA PRO A 476 9.28 0.21 -19.50
C PRO A 476 9.95 0.59 -18.17
N LEU A 477 9.49 1.67 -17.54
CA LEU A 477 10.02 2.13 -16.26
C LEU A 477 9.51 1.27 -15.09
N VAL A 478 8.24 0.85 -15.09
CA VAL A 478 7.69 -0.08 -14.09
C VAL A 478 8.42 -1.42 -14.12
N MET A 479 8.68 -1.95 -15.31
CA MET A 479 9.45 -3.16 -15.52
C MET A 479 10.85 -3.01 -14.93
N LYS A 480 11.56 -1.93 -15.29
CA LYS A 480 12.89 -1.65 -14.74
C LYS A 480 12.90 -1.60 -13.21
N ALA A 481 11.90 -0.95 -12.59
CA ALA A 481 11.76 -0.89 -11.14
C ALA A 481 11.54 -2.29 -10.52
N LEU A 482 10.65 -3.11 -11.10
CA LEU A 482 10.37 -4.47 -10.63
C LEU A 482 11.55 -5.43 -10.81
N LEU A 483 12.32 -5.30 -11.89
CA LEU A 483 13.51 -6.12 -12.14
C LEU A 483 14.55 -5.99 -11.02
N SER A 484 14.70 -4.79 -10.44
CA SER A 484 15.60 -4.56 -9.30
C SER A 484 15.23 -5.36 -8.04
N THR A 485 14.04 -5.95 -7.99
CA THR A 485 13.49 -6.67 -6.83
C THR A 485 13.47 -8.19 -7.00
N GLN A 486 13.89 -8.70 -8.16
CA GLN A 486 14.01 -10.15 -8.41
C GLN A 486 15.11 -10.85 -7.59
N SER A 487 15.97 -10.09 -6.91
CA SER A 487 16.95 -10.58 -5.92
C SER A 487 16.49 -10.39 -4.48
N SER A 488 15.23 -10.01 -4.26
CA SER A 488 14.70 -9.77 -2.91
C SER A 488 14.86 -11.00 -2.01
N VAL A 489 15.21 -10.74 -0.75
CA VAL A 489 15.25 -11.75 0.30
C VAL A 489 13.86 -12.30 0.63
N TYR A 490 12.80 -11.55 0.33
CA TYR A 490 11.42 -11.95 0.59
C TYR A 490 10.85 -12.74 -0.59
N GLU A 491 10.51 -14.00 -0.36
CA GLU A 491 9.93 -14.88 -1.37
C GLU A 491 8.67 -14.29 -2.01
N ALA A 492 7.76 -13.72 -1.21
CA ALA A 492 6.53 -13.10 -1.70
C ALA A 492 6.80 -12.00 -2.74
N GLN A 493 7.84 -11.18 -2.54
CA GLN A 493 8.22 -10.13 -3.48
C GLN A 493 8.73 -10.70 -4.81
N ARG A 494 9.56 -11.75 -4.74
CA ARG A 494 10.05 -12.43 -5.95
C ARG A 494 8.91 -13.08 -6.73
N VAL A 495 7.97 -13.73 -6.04
CA VAL A 495 6.77 -14.33 -6.64
C VAL A 495 5.92 -13.25 -7.34
N THR A 496 5.58 -12.17 -6.65
CA THR A 496 4.77 -11.06 -7.21
C THR A 496 5.44 -10.38 -8.39
N SER A 497 6.74 -10.05 -8.27
CA SER A 497 7.49 -9.44 -9.38
C SER A 497 7.53 -10.37 -10.60
N THR A 498 7.80 -11.66 -10.40
CA THR A 498 7.84 -12.65 -11.48
C THR A 498 6.47 -12.84 -12.11
N ALA A 499 5.40 -12.93 -11.33
CA ALA A 499 4.03 -13.05 -11.83
C ALA A 499 3.64 -11.87 -12.72
N PHE A 500 3.96 -10.64 -12.28
CA PHE A 500 3.68 -9.44 -13.05
C PHE A 500 4.42 -9.45 -14.39
N LEU A 501 5.73 -9.71 -14.36
CA LEU A 501 6.58 -9.72 -15.56
C LEU A 501 6.24 -10.86 -16.53
N ALA A 502 5.92 -12.04 -16.01
CA ALA A 502 5.50 -13.20 -16.79
C ALA A 502 4.18 -12.95 -17.55
N GLU A 503 3.24 -12.23 -16.94
CA GLU A 503 1.98 -11.91 -17.59
C GLU A 503 2.11 -10.85 -18.69
N LEU A 504 3.11 -9.95 -18.61
CA LEU A 504 3.36 -8.98 -19.70
C LEU A 504 3.65 -9.68 -21.03
N LEU A 505 4.33 -10.84 -21.02
CA LEU A 505 4.61 -11.65 -22.21
C LEU A 505 3.36 -12.24 -22.87
N ASN A 506 2.20 -12.17 -22.21
CA ASN A 506 0.92 -12.61 -22.76
C ASN A 506 0.28 -11.55 -23.69
N SER A 507 0.91 -10.37 -23.82
CA SER A 507 0.44 -9.25 -24.64
C SER A 507 1.51 -8.83 -25.66
N ASN A 508 1.09 -8.47 -26.88
CA ASN A 508 2.01 -7.97 -27.91
C ASN A 508 2.65 -6.62 -27.57
N VAL A 509 2.19 -5.94 -26.50
CA VAL A 509 2.73 -4.65 -26.05
C VAL A 509 4.25 -4.70 -25.78
N VAL A 510 4.77 -5.88 -25.41
CA VAL A 510 6.21 -6.06 -25.17
C VAL A 510 7.05 -5.93 -26.44
N ASN A 511 6.47 -6.24 -27.61
CA ASN A 511 7.11 -6.02 -28.90
C ASN A 511 7.06 -4.54 -29.28
N ASP A 512 5.88 -3.93 -29.16
CA ASP A 512 5.65 -2.52 -29.49
C ASP A 512 6.56 -1.58 -28.68
N LEU A 513 6.90 -1.97 -27.45
CA LEU A 513 7.77 -1.23 -26.53
C LEU A 513 9.22 -1.74 -26.49
N MET A 514 9.60 -2.71 -27.34
CA MET A 514 10.96 -3.30 -27.39
C MET A 514 11.43 -3.87 -26.03
N LEU A 515 10.52 -4.49 -25.27
CA LEU A 515 10.78 -5.06 -23.95
C LEU A 515 11.02 -6.59 -23.98
N LEU A 516 10.67 -7.27 -25.07
CA LEU A 516 10.69 -8.73 -25.17
C LEU A 516 12.03 -9.33 -24.71
N GLU A 517 13.13 -8.97 -25.35
CA GLU A 517 14.48 -9.51 -25.04
C GLU A 517 14.86 -9.30 -23.57
N SER A 518 14.57 -8.13 -23.02
CA SER A 518 14.85 -7.84 -21.62
C SER A 518 14.04 -8.76 -20.70
N LEU A 519 12.74 -8.94 -20.96
CA LEU A 519 11.87 -9.82 -20.18
C LEU A 519 12.32 -11.28 -20.26
N LEU A 520 12.64 -11.78 -21.45
CA LEU A 520 13.10 -13.16 -21.65
C LEU A 520 14.38 -13.44 -20.88
N ASN A 521 15.37 -12.56 -20.99
CA ASN A 521 16.64 -12.72 -20.29
C ASN A 521 16.47 -12.69 -18.77
N ASN A 522 15.65 -11.78 -18.24
CA ASN A 522 15.41 -11.67 -16.80
C ASN A 522 14.62 -12.86 -16.25
N LEU A 523 13.59 -13.34 -16.95
CA LEU A 523 12.85 -14.55 -16.54
C LEU A 523 13.74 -15.80 -16.64
N ALA A 524 14.51 -15.95 -17.72
CA ALA A 524 15.44 -17.07 -17.88
C ALA A 524 16.47 -17.12 -16.75
N ALA A 525 16.97 -15.97 -16.29
CA ALA A 525 17.88 -15.87 -15.15
C ALA A 525 17.28 -16.33 -13.81
N ARG A 526 15.97 -16.58 -13.73
CA ARG A 526 15.23 -17.05 -12.54
C ARG A 526 14.76 -18.51 -12.63
N GLN A 527 15.10 -19.24 -13.69
CA GLN A 527 14.72 -20.67 -13.84
C GLN A 527 15.24 -21.56 -12.69
N LYS A 528 16.30 -21.16 -11.99
CA LYS A 528 16.90 -21.88 -10.85
C LYS A 528 16.63 -21.21 -9.50
N ASP A 529 15.59 -20.37 -9.38
CA ASP A 529 15.23 -19.76 -8.08
C ASP A 529 14.90 -20.86 -7.05
N PRO A 530 15.27 -20.71 -5.77
CA PRO A 530 14.93 -21.69 -4.74
C PRO A 530 13.41 -21.88 -4.56
N CYS A 531 12.59 -20.86 -4.85
CA CYS A 531 11.14 -20.94 -4.73
C CYS A 531 10.50 -21.60 -5.96
N ALA A 532 9.76 -22.69 -5.73
CA ALA A 532 9.04 -23.41 -6.79
C ALA A 532 7.99 -22.54 -7.50
N SER A 533 7.31 -21.63 -6.77
CA SER A 533 6.34 -20.71 -7.38
C SER A 533 7.02 -19.75 -8.36
N VAL A 534 8.22 -19.25 -8.04
CA VAL A 534 9.00 -18.40 -8.97
C VAL A 534 9.37 -19.19 -10.22
N ARG A 535 9.94 -20.39 -10.07
CA ARG A 535 10.29 -21.25 -11.21
C ARG A 535 9.08 -21.55 -12.10
N ARG A 536 7.94 -21.87 -11.49
CA ARG A 536 6.67 -22.08 -12.20
C ARG A 536 6.24 -20.84 -12.99
N LEU A 537 6.23 -19.66 -12.36
CA LEU A 537 5.82 -18.42 -13.01
C LEU A 537 6.77 -18.01 -14.15
N VAL A 538 8.06 -18.31 -14.04
CA VAL A 538 9.03 -18.14 -15.14
C VAL A 538 8.61 -18.99 -16.34
N LEU A 539 8.29 -20.27 -16.15
CA LEU A 539 7.84 -21.15 -17.23
C LEU A 539 6.52 -20.65 -17.85
N ARG A 540 5.56 -20.25 -17.00
CA ARG A 540 4.31 -19.64 -17.47
C ARG A 540 4.57 -18.41 -18.35
N GLY A 541 5.48 -17.52 -17.93
CA GLY A 541 5.86 -16.33 -18.69
C GLY A 541 6.50 -16.65 -20.03
N LEU A 542 7.46 -17.58 -20.05
CA LEU A 542 8.11 -18.02 -21.30
C LEU A 542 7.11 -18.67 -22.26
N ALA A 543 6.16 -19.44 -21.76
CA ALA A 543 5.08 -20.01 -22.57
C ALA A 543 4.07 -18.94 -23.05
N ASN A 544 3.92 -17.82 -22.34
CA ASN A 544 3.00 -16.75 -22.72
C ASN A 544 3.35 -16.05 -24.03
N ILE A 545 4.61 -16.12 -24.47
CA ILE A 545 5.06 -15.62 -25.78
C ILE A 545 4.21 -16.22 -26.92
N ALA A 546 3.77 -17.47 -26.80
CA ALA A 546 2.90 -18.09 -27.80
C ALA A 546 1.56 -17.36 -28.01
N SER A 547 1.12 -16.59 -27.01
CA SER A 547 -0.08 -15.74 -27.11
C SER A 547 0.28 -14.29 -27.44
N GLY A 548 1.27 -13.72 -26.76
CA GLY A 548 1.63 -12.31 -26.92
C GLY A 548 2.38 -12.00 -28.22
N SER A 549 3.31 -12.88 -28.58
CA SER A 549 4.31 -12.67 -29.65
C SER A 549 4.54 -13.96 -30.46
N PRO A 550 3.51 -14.56 -31.07
CA PRO A 550 3.60 -15.89 -31.69
C PRO A 550 4.67 -15.98 -32.79
N ASN A 551 4.95 -14.88 -33.49
CA ASN A 551 5.97 -14.83 -34.54
C ASN A 551 7.40 -14.96 -33.99
N GLU A 552 7.64 -14.55 -32.74
CA GLU A 552 8.95 -14.59 -32.08
C GLU A 552 9.25 -15.95 -31.43
N VAL A 553 8.26 -16.83 -31.33
CA VAL A 553 8.44 -18.18 -30.77
C VAL A 553 9.46 -18.99 -31.58
N ARG A 554 9.51 -18.80 -32.91
CA ARG A 554 10.51 -19.47 -33.76
C ARG A 554 11.92 -18.96 -33.46
N THR A 555 12.09 -17.65 -33.33
CA THR A 555 13.38 -17.01 -33.03
C THR A 555 13.97 -17.53 -31.71
N HIS A 556 13.14 -17.70 -30.69
CA HIS A 556 13.55 -18.15 -29.36
C HIS A 556 13.30 -19.64 -29.09
N GLY A 557 12.93 -20.42 -30.11
CA GLY A 557 12.47 -21.81 -29.99
C GLY A 557 13.38 -22.70 -29.13
N PRO A 558 14.70 -22.78 -29.42
CA PRO A 558 15.63 -23.60 -28.64
C PRO A 558 15.69 -23.23 -27.16
N GLN A 559 15.70 -21.93 -26.85
CA GLN A 559 15.74 -21.42 -25.48
C GLN A 559 14.46 -21.76 -24.72
N LEU A 560 13.30 -21.58 -25.36
CA LEU A 560 11.99 -21.86 -24.77
C LEU A 560 11.81 -23.36 -24.52
N LEU A 561 12.17 -24.20 -25.48
CA LEU A 561 12.14 -25.66 -25.31
C LEU A 561 13.08 -26.10 -24.18
N THR A 562 14.32 -25.61 -24.15
CA THR A 562 15.28 -25.94 -23.09
C THR A 562 14.74 -25.60 -21.71
N ALA A 563 14.12 -24.42 -21.56
CA ALA A 563 13.50 -24.01 -20.30
C ALA A 563 12.36 -24.93 -19.88
N MET A 564 11.47 -25.30 -20.81
CA MET A 564 10.37 -26.21 -20.50
C MET A 564 10.86 -27.62 -20.15
N ILE A 565 11.85 -28.16 -20.86
CA ILE A 565 12.41 -29.47 -20.55
C ILE A 565 13.08 -29.45 -19.18
N SER A 566 13.86 -28.40 -18.87
CA SER A 566 14.41 -28.22 -17.53
C SER A 566 13.32 -28.13 -16.45
N GLY A 567 12.17 -27.52 -16.76
CA GLY A 567 11.02 -27.45 -15.86
C GLY A 567 10.30 -28.79 -15.68
N LEU A 568 10.22 -29.59 -16.74
CA LEU A 568 9.69 -30.96 -16.71
C LEU A 568 10.58 -31.88 -15.85
N ASP A 569 11.88 -31.59 -15.82
CA ASP A 569 12.87 -32.28 -15.00
C ASP A 569 13.12 -31.59 -13.64
N ASP A 570 12.28 -30.63 -13.24
CA ASP A 570 12.44 -29.88 -11.99
C ASP A 570 12.13 -30.74 -10.75
N GLY A 571 13.20 -31.35 -10.21
CA GLY A 571 13.17 -32.18 -9.00
C GLY A 571 12.49 -33.54 -9.20
N ASP A 572 12.66 -34.43 -8.22
CA ASP A 572 12.08 -35.79 -8.25
C ASP A 572 10.67 -35.86 -7.65
N ASP A 573 10.00 -34.72 -7.39
CA ASP A 573 8.62 -34.70 -6.86
C ASP A 573 7.61 -35.10 -7.95
N PRO A 574 6.91 -36.25 -7.83
CA PRO A 574 5.90 -36.71 -8.79
C PRO A 574 4.70 -35.76 -8.94
N HIS A 575 4.59 -34.73 -8.10
CA HIS A 575 3.52 -33.74 -8.14
C HIS A 575 4.02 -32.30 -8.21
N SER A 576 5.22 -32.10 -8.76
CA SER A 576 5.80 -30.77 -8.99
C SER A 576 4.88 -29.88 -9.84
N LEU A 577 4.38 -28.80 -9.25
CA LEU A 577 3.61 -27.77 -9.97
C LEU A 577 4.44 -27.10 -11.08
N VAL A 578 5.77 -27.15 -10.97
CA VAL A 578 6.70 -26.66 -12.00
C VAL A 578 6.64 -27.56 -13.23
N ALA A 579 6.66 -28.88 -13.05
CA ALA A 579 6.53 -29.84 -14.15
C ALA A 579 5.14 -29.75 -14.82
N LEU A 580 4.08 -29.54 -14.03
CA LEU A 580 2.73 -29.33 -14.57
C LEU A 580 2.67 -28.10 -15.50
N GLU A 581 3.23 -26.99 -15.05
CA GLU A 581 3.29 -25.75 -15.85
C GLU A 581 4.21 -25.92 -17.06
N ALA A 582 5.33 -26.63 -16.94
CA ALA A 582 6.21 -26.97 -18.06
C ALA A 582 5.46 -27.75 -19.15
N MET A 583 4.67 -28.75 -18.77
CA MET A 583 3.87 -29.53 -19.72
C MET A 583 2.80 -28.67 -20.42
N ALA A 584 2.12 -27.80 -19.66
CA ALA A 584 1.14 -26.88 -20.22
C ALA A 584 1.81 -25.87 -21.18
N GLY A 585 2.99 -25.37 -20.80
CA GLY A 585 3.80 -24.46 -21.61
C GLY A 585 4.27 -25.10 -22.91
N LEU A 586 4.77 -26.33 -22.86
CA LEU A 586 5.11 -27.11 -24.05
C LEU A 586 3.92 -27.24 -24.98
N ALA A 587 2.76 -27.67 -24.47
CA ALA A 587 1.56 -27.84 -25.29
C ALA A 587 1.16 -26.56 -26.03
N LYS A 588 1.40 -25.39 -25.41
CA LYS A 588 1.16 -24.07 -26.00
C LYS A 588 2.18 -23.68 -27.08
N LEU A 589 3.45 -24.08 -26.91
CA LEU A 589 4.57 -23.74 -27.80
C LEU A 589 4.70 -24.66 -29.02
N LEU A 590 4.33 -25.94 -28.90
CA LEU A 590 4.60 -26.98 -29.91
C LEU A 590 4.11 -26.65 -31.33
N GLY A 591 3.01 -25.92 -31.46
CA GLY A 591 2.46 -25.53 -32.77
C GLY A 591 3.18 -24.36 -33.45
N LEU A 592 4.11 -23.70 -32.76
CA LEU A 592 4.75 -22.46 -33.20
C LEU A 592 6.27 -22.58 -33.35
N VAL A 593 6.90 -23.52 -32.65
CA VAL A 593 8.35 -23.76 -32.71
C VAL A 593 8.74 -24.43 -34.04
N ASP A 594 10.00 -24.25 -34.46
CA ASP A 594 10.54 -24.92 -35.64
C ASP A 594 10.54 -26.46 -35.46
N PRO A 595 10.10 -27.23 -36.48
CA PRO A 595 10.09 -28.68 -36.41
C PRO A 595 11.46 -29.31 -36.09
N GLY A 596 12.56 -28.71 -36.54
CA GLY A 596 13.92 -29.20 -36.30
C GLY A 596 14.32 -29.15 -34.82
N ASP A 597 14.07 -28.01 -34.17
CA ASP A 597 14.33 -27.84 -32.74
C ASP A 597 13.47 -28.80 -31.91
N LEU A 598 12.21 -28.96 -32.31
CA LEU A 598 11.28 -29.84 -31.63
C LEU A 598 11.73 -31.30 -31.65
N ARG A 599 12.24 -31.80 -32.79
CA ARG A 599 12.72 -33.19 -32.93
C ARG A 599 13.71 -33.58 -31.83
N SER A 600 14.56 -32.65 -31.39
CA SER A 600 15.57 -32.90 -30.35
C SER A 600 15.00 -33.21 -28.96
N VAL A 601 13.76 -32.79 -28.68
CA VAL A 601 13.12 -32.94 -27.35
C VAL A 601 11.90 -33.87 -27.34
N LEU A 602 11.37 -34.26 -28.51
CA LEU A 602 10.13 -35.05 -28.65
C LEU A 602 10.16 -36.35 -27.82
N LEU A 603 11.16 -37.20 -28.04
CA LEU A 603 11.24 -38.52 -27.39
C LEU A 603 11.40 -38.39 -25.88
N HIS A 604 12.30 -37.52 -25.44
CA HIS A 604 12.51 -37.26 -24.02
C HIS A 604 11.21 -36.80 -23.35
N THR A 605 10.50 -35.85 -23.95
CA THR A 605 9.22 -35.35 -23.43
C THR A 605 8.18 -36.46 -23.36
N ALA A 606 8.02 -37.27 -24.42
CA ALA A 606 7.04 -38.35 -24.46
C ALA A 606 7.28 -39.39 -23.35
N ILE A 607 8.54 -39.75 -23.09
CA ILE A 607 8.92 -40.68 -22.02
C ILE A 607 8.63 -40.07 -20.65
N ARG A 608 9.04 -38.81 -20.44
CA ARG A 608 8.91 -38.14 -19.12
C ARG A 608 7.47 -37.86 -18.72
N ILE A 609 6.58 -37.58 -19.67
CA ILE A 609 5.17 -37.29 -19.36
C ILE A 609 4.30 -38.53 -19.16
N ARG A 610 4.77 -39.70 -19.62
CA ARG A 610 4.02 -40.97 -19.59
C ARG A 610 3.52 -41.36 -18.20
N PRO A 611 4.32 -41.29 -17.11
CA PRO A 611 3.85 -41.67 -15.78
C PRO A 611 2.71 -40.80 -15.26
N PHE A 612 2.58 -39.55 -15.74
CA PHE A 612 1.51 -38.66 -15.31
C PHE A 612 0.13 -39.05 -15.85
N PHE A 613 0.05 -39.96 -16.82
CA PHE A 613 -1.22 -40.50 -17.33
C PHE A 613 -2.02 -41.20 -16.22
N ASP A 614 -1.31 -41.78 -15.26
CA ASP A 614 -1.87 -42.51 -14.13
C ASP A 614 -1.80 -41.72 -12.81
N SER A 615 -1.52 -40.41 -12.87
CA SER A 615 -1.46 -39.55 -11.68
C SER A 615 -2.82 -39.48 -10.97
N GLU A 616 -2.83 -39.43 -9.64
CA GLU A 616 -4.07 -39.26 -8.87
C GLU A 616 -4.73 -37.90 -9.13
N LYS A 617 -3.91 -36.87 -9.37
CA LYS A 617 -4.36 -35.49 -9.65
C LYS A 617 -4.86 -35.35 -11.09
N MET A 618 -6.07 -34.82 -11.27
CA MET A 618 -6.69 -34.77 -12.61
C MET A 618 -5.97 -33.80 -13.55
N GLU A 619 -5.37 -32.72 -13.03
CA GLU A 619 -4.66 -31.73 -13.83
C GLU A 619 -3.44 -32.34 -14.51
N PHE A 620 -2.69 -33.18 -13.78
CA PHE A 620 -1.54 -33.89 -14.33
C PHE A 620 -1.96 -34.83 -15.45
N ARG A 621 -2.96 -35.71 -15.22
CA ARG A 621 -3.47 -36.62 -16.26
C ARG A 621 -3.90 -35.85 -17.51
N SER A 622 -4.73 -34.82 -17.33
CA SER A 622 -5.29 -34.04 -18.43
C SER A 622 -4.19 -33.34 -19.25
N VAL A 623 -3.26 -32.65 -18.59
CA VAL A 623 -2.20 -31.87 -19.26
C VAL A 623 -1.18 -32.80 -19.92
N SER A 624 -0.74 -33.88 -19.26
CA SER A 624 0.23 -34.81 -19.82
C SER A 624 -0.33 -35.55 -21.04
N ILE A 625 -1.59 -36.02 -20.97
CA ILE A 625 -2.24 -36.72 -22.08
C ILE A 625 -2.46 -35.76 -23.26
N ARG A 626 -2.89 -34.52 -23.00
CA ARG A 626 -3.03 -33.51 -24.05
C ARG A 626 -1.69 -33.18 -24.69
N LEU A 627 -0.63 -32.99 -23.91
CA LEU A 627 0.71 -32.77 -24.41
C LEU A 627 1.18 -33.94 -25.29
N PHE A 628 0.95 -35.19 -24.87
CA PHE A 628 1.26 -36.37 -25.68
C PHE A 628 0.55 -36.35 -27.04
N GLY A 629 -0.71 -35.91 -27.08
CA GLY A 629 -1.43 -35.67 -28.33
C GLY A 629 -0.77 -34.59 -29.22
N HIS A 630 -0.30 -33.49 -28.63
CA HIS A 630 0.40 -32.45 -29.38
C HIS A 630 1.77 -32.93 -29.91
N LEU A 631 2.52 -33.72 -29.13
CA LEU A 631 3.78 -34.32 -29.58
C LEU A 631 3.53 -35.24 -30.78
N ASN A 632 2.47 -36.04 -30.73
CA ASN A 632 2.03 -36.88 -31.85
C ASN A 632 1.71 -36.06 -33.09
N LYS A 633 0.93 -34.99 -32.94
CA LYS A 633 0.58 -34.09 -34.05
C LYS A 633 1.81 -33.46 -34.71
N ALA A 634 2.86 -33.20 -33.93
CA ALA A 634 4.06 -32.55 -34.44
C ALA A 634 5.08 -33.55 -35.03
N CYS A 635 4.92 -34.85 -34.76
CA CYS A 635 5.77 -35.90 -35.29
C CYS A 635 5.29 -36.31 -36.70
N HIS A 636 5.77 -35.61 -37.72
CA HIS A 636 5.58 -36.00 -39.13
C HIS A 636 6.96 -36.08 -39.84
N GLY A 637 7.22 -37.15 -40.60
CA GLY A 637 8.48 -37.37 -41.35
C GLY A 637 9.48 -38.32 -40.64
N ASP A 638 10.79 -38.03 -40.70
CA ASP A 638 11.92 -38.92 -40.31
C ASP A 638 11.99 -39.42 -38.85
N CYS A 639 10.93 -39.28 -38.05
CA CYS A 639 10.85 -39.70 -36.64
C CYS A 639 9.78 -40.79 -36.39
N GLU A 640 9.18 -41.31 -37.47
CA GLU A 640 8.06 -42.28 -37.43
C GLU A 640 8.38 -43.53 -36.60
N ASP A 641 9.50 -44.21 -36.86
CA ASP A 641 9.85 -45.48 -36.18
C ASP A 641 10.03 -45.33 -34.66
N VAL A 642 10.75 -44.29 -34.24
CA VAL A 642 11.08 -44.04 -32.82
C VAL A 642 9.83 -43.64 -32.04
N PHE A 643 8.90 -42.95 -32.70
CA PHE A 643 7.70 -42.44 -32.07
C PHE A 643 6.54 -43.44 -32.11
N LEU A 644 6.51 -44.36 -33.08
CA LEU A 644 5.58 -45.48 -33.12
C LEU A 644 5.62 -46.29 -31.81
N GLU A 645 6.82 -46.57 -31.29
CA GLU A 645 6.99 -47.24 -29.98
C GLU A 645 6.35 -46.46 -28.82
N GLN A 646 6.45 -45.12 -28.84
CA GLN A 646 5.82 -44.26 -27.84
C GLN A 646 4.29 -44.31 -27.95
N VAL A 647 3.76 -44.27 -29.17
CA VAL A 647 2.32 -44.41 -29.45
C VAL A 647 1.82 -45.74 -28.96
N VAL A 648 2.46 -46.84 -29.35
CA VAL A 648 2.08 -48.21 -29.00
C VAL A 648 1.98 -48.39 -27.49
N GLY A 649 3.01 -47.99 -26.74
CA GLY A 649 2.95 -48.13 -25.28
C GLY A 649 1.89 -47.21 -24.64
N GLY A 650 1.39 -46.20 -25.35
CA GLY A 650 0.41 -45.22 -24.87
C GLY A 650 -1.03 -45.62 -25.18
N LEU A 651 -1.22 -46.51 -26.15
CA LEU A 651 -2.55 -46.91 -26.63
C LEU A 651 -3.44 -47.44 -25.50
N VAL A 652 -2.94 -48.38 -24.69
CA VAL A 652 -3.72 -48.96 -23.59
C VAL A 652 -4.17 -47.89 -22.58
N PRO A 653 -3.27 -47.10 -21.96
CA PRO A 653 -3.70 -46.02 -21.06
C PRO A 653 -4.73 -45.09 -21.70
N LEU A 654 -4.46 -44.64 -22.93
CA LEU A 654 -5.32 -43.68 -23.62
C LEU A 654 -6.71 -44.25 -23.90
N LEU A 655 -6.80 -45.52 -24.32
CA LEU A 655 -8.08 -46.21 -24.57
C LEU A 655 -8.86 -46.43 -23.28
N LEU A 656 -8.19 -46.76 -22.19
CA LEU A 656 -8.85 -47.01 -20.90
C LEU A 656 -9.31 -45.70 -20.24
N HIS A 657 -8.50 -44.64 -20.26
CA HIS A 657 -8.87 -43.32 -19.74
C HIS A 657 -9.89 -42.55 -20.60
N LEU A 658 -10.36 -43.10 -21.72
CA LEU A 658 -11.63 -42.64 -22.33
C LEU A 658 -12.83 -42.83 -21.40
N GLN A 659 -12.70 -43.71 -20.40
CA GLN A 659 -13.66 -43.92 -19.32
C GLN A 659 -13.20 -43.26 -17.99
N ASP A 660 -12.27 -42.29 -18.03
CA ASP A 660 -11.90 -41.55 -16.82
C ASP A 660 -13.12 -40.81 -16.25
N PRO A 661 -13.34 -40.82 -14.92
CA PRO A 661 -14.48 -40.13 -14.31
C PRO A 661 -14.42 -38.61 -14.52
N GLN A 662 -13.24 -38.05 -14.79
CA GLN A 662 -13.05 -36.63 -15.03
C GLN A 662 -13.12 -36.31 -16.53
N ALA A 663 -14.16 -35.59 -16.94
CA ALA A 663 -14.39 -35.20 -18.34
C ALA A 663 -13.18 -34.53 -19.04
N PRO A 664 -12.38 -33.66 -18.39
CA PRO A 664 -11.18 -33.10 -19.02
C PRO A 664 -10.16 -34.16 -19.46
N VAL A 665 -10.00 -35.23 -18.67
CA VAL A 665 -9.05 -36.32 -18.97
C VAL A 665 -9.56 -37.16 -20.13
N ALA A 666 -10.83 -37.55 -20.11
CA ALA A 666 -11.44 -38.28 -21.23
C ALA A 666 -11.40 -37.47 -22.54
N GLY A 667 -11.60 -36.14 -22.45
CA GLY A 667 -11.42 -35.22 -23.58
C GLY A 667 -9.97 -35.16 -24.09
N ALA A 668 -8.99 -35.14 -23.18
CA ALA A 668 -7.57 -35.21 -23.53
C ALA A 668 -7.23 -36.55 -24.23
N CYS A 669 -7.77 -37.68 -23.76
CA CYS A 669 -7.57 -39.00 -24.40
C CYS A 669 -8.13 -39.04 -25.82
N ARG A 670 -9.34 -38.50 -26.04
CA ARG A 670 -9.95 -38.38 -27.38
C ARG A 670 -9.05 -37.61 -28.33
N PHE A 671 -8.57 -36.45 -27.88
CA PHE A 671 -7.64 -35.64 -28.64
C PHE A 671 -6.34 -36.41 -28.94
N ALA A 672 -5.72 -37.01 -27.92
CA ALA A 672 -4.46 -37.72 -28.07
C ALA A 672 -4.54 -38.90 -29.04
N LEU A 673 -5.57 -39.76 -28.91
CA LEU A 673 -5.78 -40.90 -29.82
C LEU A 673 -5.98 -40.45 -31.27
N ARG A 674 -6.71 -39.36 -31.50
CA ARG A 674 -6.87 -38.79 -32.85
C ARG A 674 -5.55 -38.31 -33.43
N MET A 675 -4.68 -37.71 -32.61
CA MET A 675 -3.35 -37.28 -33.06
C MET A 675 -2.38 -38.45 -33.22
N CYS A 676 -2.56 -39.54 -32.48
CA CYS A 676 -1.79 -40.78 -32.64
C CYS A 676 -2.11 -41.50 -33.95
N GLY A 677 -3.36 -41.44 -34.41
CA GLY A 677 -3.86 -42.14 -35.60
C GLY A 677 -2.92 -42.05 -36.83
N PRO A 678 -2.55 -40.85 -37.29
CA PRO A 678 -1.64 -40.68 -38.43
C PRO A 678 -0.23 -41.29 -38.25
N ASN A 679 0.22 -41.47 -37.01
CA ASN A 679 1.53 -42.05 -36.70
C ASN A 679 1.45 -43.57 -36.48
N LEU A 680 0.23 -44.12 -36.52
CA LEU A 680 0.01 -45.56 -36.63
C LEU A 680 0.04 -45.87 -38.11
N GLU A 681 0.84 -46.84 -38.52
CA GLU A 681 0.95 -47.33 -39.91
C GLU A 681 -0.32 -48.08 -40.38
N CYS A 682 -1.50 -47.63 -39.94
CA CYS A 682 -2.80 -48.24 -40.18
C CYS A 682 -3.89 -47.16 -40.38
N GLU A 683 -4.19 -46.87 -41.65
CA GLU A 683 -5.20 -45.86 -42.02
C GLU A 683 -6.59 -46.17 -41.49
N GLU A 684 -6.95 -47.46 -41.39
CA GLU A 684 -8.26 -47.89 -40.89
C GLU A 684 -8.44 -47.51 -39.41
N LEU A 685 -7.39 -47.73 -38.61
CA LEU A 685 -7.39 -47.40 -37.18
C LEU A 685 -7.40 -45.89 -36.99
N ALA A 686 -6.64 -45.15 -37.80
CA ALA A 686 -6.69 -43.69 -37.83
C ALA A 686 -8.11 -43.18 -38.17
N ALA A 687 -8.77 -43.76 -39.16
CA ALA A 687 -10.14 -43.41 -39.56
C ALA A 687 -11.15 -43.70 -38.44
N VAL A 688 -11.00 -44.82 -37.72
CA VAL A 688 -11.83 -45.14 -36.54
C VAL A 688 -11.67 -44.07 -35.46
N PHE A 689 -10.44 -43.67 -35.12
CA PHE A 689 -10.20 -42.62 -34.13
C PHE A 689 -10.78 -41.28 -34.58
N GLN A 690 -10.58 -40.87 -35.83
CA GLN A 690 -11.10 -39.60 -36.35
C GLN A 690 -12.63 -39.55 -36.41
N LYS A 691 -13.30 -40.68 -36.67
CA LYS A 691 -14.76 -40.75 -36.78
C LYS A 691 -15.45 -40.79 -35.41
N HIS A 692 -14.93 -41.56 -34.47
CA HIS A 692 -15.63 -41.87 -33.22
C HIS A 692 -15.23 -40.95 -32.06
N LEU A 693 -14.04 -40.35 -32.07
CA LEU A 693 -13.51 -39.56 -30.95
C LEU A 693 -13.62 -38.04 -31.16
N GLN A 694 -14.53 -37.58 -32.02
CA GLN A 694 -14.78 -36.15 -32.22
C GLN A 694 -15.35 -35.50 -30.95
N ASP A 695 -15.03 -34.22 -30.76
CA ASP A 695 -15.50 -33.46 -29.59
C ASP A 695 -17.03 -33.29 -29.64
N GLY A 696 -17.68 -33.43 -28.47
CA GLY A 696 -19.13 -33.28 -28.32
C GLY A 696 -19.97 -34.50 -28.77
N ARG A 697 -19.35 -35.55 -29.34
CA ARG A 697 -20.06 -36.77 -29.76
C ARG A 697 -20.06 -37.84 -28.66
N GLY A 698 -21.24 -38.41 -28.40
CA GLY A 698 -21.39 -39.58 -27.54
C GLY A 698 -20.58 -40.77 -28.07
N LEU A 699 -19.88 -41.47 -27.18
CA LEU A 699 -19.04 -42.61 -27.54
C LEU A 699 -19.68 -43.90 -27.03
N HIS A 700 -20.10 -44.78 -27.94
CA HIS A 700 -20.45 -46.16 -27.61
C HIS A 700 -19.15 -46.94 -27.35
N PHE A 701 -18.64 -46.84 -26.12
CA PHE A 701 -17.30 -47.27 -25.77
C PHE A 701 -17.00 -48.73 -26.14
N GLY A 702 -17.91 -49.67 -25.82
CA GLY A 702 -17.71 -51.08 -26.13
C GLY A 702 -17.62 -51.39 -27.63
N GLU A 703 -18.45 -50.76 -28.46
CA GLU A 703 -18.44 -50.95 -29.93
C GLU A 703 -17.17 -50.35 -30.55
N PHE A 704 -16.81 -49.14 -30.09
CA PHE A 704 -15.57 -48.47 -30.47
C PHE A 704 -14.36 -49.36 -30.11
N LEU A 705 -14.26 -49.80 -28.86
CA LEU A 705 -13.15 -50.60 -28.36
C LEU A 705 -13.03 -51.94 -29.10
N ASN A 706 -14.15 -52.60 -29.38
CA ASN A 706 -14.19 -53.84 -30.16
C ASN A 706 -13.65 -53.62 -31.58
N THR A 707 -14.08 -52.54 -32.24
CA THR A 707 -13.62 -52.18 -33.59
C THR A 707 -12.13 -51.85 -33.61
N THR A 708 -11.67 -51.04 -32.63
CA THR A 708 -10.25 -50.73 -32.43
C THR A 708 -9.42 -51.99 -32.24
N CYS A 709 -9.83 -52.92 -31.36
CA CYS A 709 -9.12 -54.17 -31.12
C CYS A 709 -9.08 -55.07 -32.37
N LYS A 710 -10.15 -55.08 -33.17
CA LYS A 710 -10.19 -55.81 -34.44
C LYS A 710 -9.10 -55.32 -35.40
N HIS A 711 -8.98 -54.01 -35.60
CA HIS A 711 -7.94 -53.45 -36.46
C HIS A 711 -6.54 -53.62 -35.85
N LEU A 712 -6.37 -53.46 -34.53
CA LEU A 712 -5.09 -53.71 -33.85
C LEU A 712 -4.59 -55.14 -34.04
N MET A 713 -5.45 -56.15 -33.88
CA MET A 713 -5.04 -57.56 -34.05
C MET A 713 -4.89 -57.97 -35.51
N CYS A 714 -5.56 -57.29 -36.44
CA CYS A 714 -5.39 -57.53 -37.87
C CYS A 714 -4.05 -56.98 -38.39
N HIS A 715 -3.65 -55.79 -37.94
CA HIS A 715 -2.47 -55.08 -38.48
C HIS A 715 -1.23 -55.16 -37.59
N PHE A 716 -1.40 -55.34 -36.29
CA PHE A 716 -0.30 -55.41 -35.30
C PHE A 716 -0.44 -56.61 -34.34
N PRO A 717 -0.55 -57.85 -34.85
CA PRO A 717 -0.76 -59.03 -34.01
C PRO A 717 0.40 -59.33 -33.05
N ASP A 718 1.61 -58.89 -33.37
CA ASP A 718 2.81 -59.06 -32.52
C ASP A 718 2.81 -58.19 -31.25
N LEU A 719 1.87 -57.22 -31.16
CA LEU A 719 1.72 -56.38 -29.98
C LEU A 719 0.82 -57.01 -28.91
N LEU A 720 0.17 -58.15 -29.18
CA LEU A 720 -0.82 -58.74 -28.26
C LEU A 720 -0.27 -58.90 -26.84
N GLY A 721 0.88 -59.56 -26.68
CA GLY A 721 1.46 -59.81 -25.36
C GLY A 721 1.72 -58.52 -24.58
N ARG A 722 2.23 -57.49 -25.27
CA ARG A 722 2.50 -56.17 -24.69
C ARG A 722 1.21 -55.45 -24.28
N LEU A 723 0.21 -55.41 -25.17
CA LEU A 723 -1.07 -54.75 -24.90
C LEU A 723 -1.83 -55.43 -23.75
N VAL A 724 -1.83 -56.76 -23.70
CA VAL A 724 -2.43 -57.53 -22.60
C VAL A 724 -1.67 -57.28 -21.29
N SER A 725 -0.34 -57.32 -21.30
CA SER A 725 0.49 -57.04 -20.12
C SER A 725 0.22 -55.63 -19.55
N THR A 726 0.20 -54.60 -20.40
CA THR A 726 -0.16 -53.24 -19.97
C THR A 726 -1.60 -53.16 -19.48
N SER A 727 -2.55 -53.87 -20.12
CA SER A 727 -3.95 -53.88 -19.67
C SER A 727 -4.13 -54.55 -18.31
N LEU A 728 -3.31 -55.56 -17.97
CA LEU A 728 -3.34 -56.23 -16.67
C LEU A 728 -2.96 -55.29 -15.53
N PHE A 729 -2.09 -54.30 -15.76
CA PHE A 729 -1.78 -53.27 -14.77
C PHE A 729 -3.04 -52.52 -14.30
N TYR A 730 -3.95 -52.22 -15.22
CA TYR A 730 -5.19 -51.49 -14.94
C TYR A 730 -6.30 -52.33 -14.29
N PHE A 731 -6.11 -53.65 -14.12
CA PHE A 731 -7.04 -54.48 -13.32
C PHE A 731 -7.04 -54.05 -11.86
N LYS A 732 -6.01 -53.33 -11.41
CA LYS A 732 -5.89 -52.78 -10.06
C LYS A 732 -6.11 -51.26 -10.01
N SER A 733 -6.59 -50.66 -11.10
CA SER A 733 -6.85 -49.21 -11.18
C SER A 733 -7.78 -48.75 -10.05
N SER A 734 -7.55 -47.58 -9.48
CA SER A 734 -8.40 -47.00 -8.44
C SER A 734 -9.77 -46.56 -8.99
N TRP A 735 -9.85 -46.26 -10.29
CA TRP A 735 -11.08 -45.83 -10.96
C TRP A 735 -11.90 -47.01 -11.46
N GLU A 736 -13.15 -47.14 -10.98
CA GLU A 736 -14.05 -48.25 -11.31
C GLU A 736 -14.22 -48.44 -12.82
N ASP A 737 -14.52 -47.37 -13.56
CA ASP A 737 -14.80 -47.45 -15.00
C ASP A 737 -13.56 -47.84 -15.83
N VAL A 738 -12.38 -47.34 -15.46
CA VAL A 738 -11.09 -47.74 -16.05
C VAL A 738 -10.79 -49.21 -15.71
N ARG A 739 -11.02 -49.60 -14.45
CA ARG A 739 -10.85 -50.98 -13.98
C ARG A 739 -11.80 -51.96 -14.66
N ALA A 740 -13.01 -51.53 -15.04
CA ALA A 740 -13.96 -52.32 -15.81
C ALA A 740 -13.62 -52.38 -17.31
N ALA A 741 -13.08 -51.29 -17.87
CA ALA A 741 -12.64 -51.21 -19.26
C ALA A 741 -11.44 -52.12 -19.55
N ALA A 742 -10.53 -52.30 -18.58
CA ALA A 742 -9.31 -53.10 -18.74
C ALA A 742 -9.55 -54.57 -19.12
N PRO A 743 -10.36 -55.37 -18.38
CA PRO A 743 -10.69 -56.73 -18.81
C PRO A 743 -11.45 -56.73 -20.13
N MET A 744 -12.35 -55.77 -20.38
CA MET A 744 -13.06 -55.67 -21.66
C MET A 744 -12.11 -55.52 -22.86
N LEU A 745 -11.11 -54.63 -22.75
CA LEU A 745 -10.06 -54.44 -23.76
C LEU A 745 -9.32 -55.76 -24.00
N THR A 746 -8.86 -56.39 -22.93
CA THR A 746 -8.14 -57.68 -23.00
C THR A 746 -8.98 -58.74 -23.70
N GLY A 747 -10.27 -58.83 -23.36
CA GLY A 747 -11.19 -59.77 -23.98
C GLY A 747 -11.42 -59.52 -25.46
N PHE A 748 -11.44 -58.26 -25.91
CA PHE A 748 -11.55 -57.95 -27.35
C PHE A 748 -10.25 -58.20 -28.12
N LEU A 749 -9.08 -57.96 -27.52
CA LEU A 749 -7.78 -58.32 -28.12
C LEU A 749 -7.70 -59.84 -28.35
N VAL A 750 -8.00 -60.64 -27.32
CA VAL A 750 -8.07 -62.10 -27.40
C VAL A 750 -9.14 -62.57 -28.40
N LEU A 751 -10.27 -61.86 -28.49
CA LEU A 751 -11.34 -62.21 -29.43
C LEU A 751 -10.89 -62.13 -30.89
N HIS A 752 -10.06 -61.16 -31.25
CA HIS A 752 -9.68 -60.89 -32.65
C HIS A 752 -8.31 -61.45 -33.05
N VAL A 753 -7.51 -61.99 -32.11
CA VAL A 753 -6.22 -62.59 -32.46
C VAL A 753 -6.37 -63.91 -33.22
N GLU A 754 -5.52 -64.10 -34.23
CA GLU A 754 -5.33 -65.37 -34.92
C GLU A 754 -4.62 -66.43 -34.06
N PRO A 755 -4.83 -67.74 -34.32
CA PRO A 755 -4.26 -68.83 -33.51
C PRO A 755 -2.75 -68.77 -33.33
N GLN A 756 -2.02 -68.36 -34.36
CA GLN A 756 -0.56 -68.33 -34.38
C GLN A 756 0.08 -67.34 -33.39
N HIS A 757 -0.63 -66.28 -32.98
CA HIS A 757 -0.13 -65.27 -32.03
C HIS A 757 -0.63 -65.48 -30.59
N ARG A 758 -1.45 -66.52 -30.34
CA ARG A 758 -2.00 -66.82 -29.01
C ARG A 758 -0.93 -67.15 -27.97
N SER A 759 0.21 -67.70 -28.37
CA SER A 759 1.32 -68.02 -27.48
C SER A 759 1.93 -66.81 -26.77
N GLN A 760 1.64 -65.58 -27.21
CA GLN A 760 2.08 -64.34 -26.55
C GLN A 760 1.37 -64.07 -25.22
N VAL A 761 0.25 -64.72 -24.94
CA VAL A 761 -0.55 -64.50 -23.73
C VAL A 761 -0.29 -65.63 -22.74
N ASP A 762 0.19 -65.27 -21.55
CA ASP A 762 0.21 -66.19 -20.42
C ASP A 762 -1.23 -66.40 -19.92
N LEU A 763 -1.82 -67.52 -20.36
CA LEU A 763 -3.21 -67.87 -20.07
C LEU A 763 -3.42 -68.15 -18.57
N GLU A 764 -2.42 -68.69 -17.88
CA GLU A 764 -2.51 -68.95 -16.44
C GLU A 764 -2.55 -67.64 -15.66
N GLN A 765 -1.64 -66.72 -15.96
CA GLN A 765 -1.59 -65.40 -15.34
C GLN A 765 -2.87 -64.61 -15.63
N LEU A 766 -3.33 -64.59 -16.88
CA LEU A 766 -4.53 -63.87 -17.27
C LEU A 766 -5.79 -64.45 -16.60
N THR A 767 -5.91 -65.78 -16.54
CA THR A 767 -7.05 -66.44 -15.89
C THR A 767 -7.06 -66.15 -14.39
N ALA A 768 -5.90 -66.23 -13.73
CA ALA A 768 -5.79 -65.89 -12.30
C ALA A 768 -6.16 -64.42 -12.03
N ALA A 769 -5.70 -63.49 -12.87
CA ALA A 769 -6.05 -62.07 -12.75
C ALA A 769 -7.55 -61.82 -12.93
N LEU A 770 -8.20 -62.46 -13.90
CA LEU A 770 -9.64 -62.36 -14.13
C LEU A 770 -10.47 -63.00 -13.00
N GLN A 771 -10.02 -64.11 -12.43
CA GLN A 771 -10.66 -64.74 -11.26
C GLN A 771 -10.64 -63.83 -10.03
N LEU A 772 -9.58 -63.03 -9.85
CA LEU A 772 -9.55 -62.00 -8.82
C LEU A 772 -10.59 -60.91 -9.08
N LEU A 773 -10.74 -60.45 -10.33
CA LEU A 773 -11.74 -59.45 -10.70
C LEU A 773 -13.19 -59.94 -10.57
N LEU A 774 -13.46 -61.24 -10.62
CA LEU A 774 -14.80 -61.78 -10.29
C LEU A 774 -15.22 -61.50 -8.84
N LYS A 775 -14.26 -61.19 -7.96
CA LYS A 775 -14.48 -60.80 -6.57
C LYS A 775 -14.39 -59.28 -6.35
N ASP A 776 -14.25 -58.49 -7.42
CA ASP A 776 -14.17 -57.02 -7.32
C ASP A 776 -15.45 -56.46 -6.67
N PRO A 777 -15.37 -55.41 -5.82
CA PRO A 777 -16.56 -54.80 -5.22
C PRO A 777 -17.55 -54.26 -6.26
N ALA A 778 -17.08 -53.78 -7.42
CA ALA A 778 -17.91 -53.19 -8.45
C ALA A 778 -18.60 -54.24 -9.34
N PRO A 779 -19.95 -54.23 -9.46
CA PRO A 779 -20.66 -55.17 -10.33
C PRO A 779 -20.24 -55.09 -11.80
N THR A 780 -19.98 -53.88 -12.29
CA THR A 780 -19.54 -53.58 -13.66
C THR A 780 -18.22 -54.29 -14.00
N VAL A 781 -17.24 -54.22 -13.11
CA VAL A 781 -15.94 -54.91 -13.22
C VAL A 781 -16.14 -56.43 -13.26
N ARG A 782 -16.94 -56.99 -12.34
CA ARG A 782 -17.24 -58.44 -12.30
C ARG A 782 -17.86 -58.94 -13.60
N VAL A 783 -18.81 -58.19 -14.17
CA VAL A 783 -19.45 -58.53 -15.45
C VAL A 783 -18.42 -58.55 -16.59
N LYS A 784 -17.54 -57.54 -16.68
CA LYS A 784 -16.51 -57.49 -17.74
C LYS A 784 -15.43 -58.56 -17.59
N ALA A 785 -15.09 -58.93 -16.36
CA ALA A 785 -14.22 -60.08 -16.11
C ALA A 785 -14.87 -61.40 -16.58
N ALA A 786 -16.15 -61.63 -16.25
CA ALA A 786 -16.88 -62.83 -16.67
C ALA A 786 -17.04 -62.91 -18.20
N GLU A 787 -17.41 -61.80 -18.85
CA GLU A 787 -17.46 -61.70 -20.32
C GLU A 787 -16.11 -62.04 -20.97
N THR A 788 -15.02 -61.57 -20.36
CA THR A 788 -13.66 -61.78 -20.87
C THR A 788 -13.21 -63.24 -20.71
N LEU A 789 -13.51 -63.87 -19.57
CA LEU A 789 -13.29 -65.32 -19.37
C LEU A 789 -14.02 -66.15 -20.44
N GLY A 790 -15.25 -65.78 -20.78
CA GLY A 790 -16.00 -66.44 -21.86
C GLY A 790 -15.32 -66.34 -23.24
N ARG A 791 -14.54 -65.28 -23.49
CA ARG A 791 -13.79 -65.10 -24.74
C ARG A 791 -12.49 -65.90 -24.79
N LEU A 792 -11.94 -66.29 -23.63
CA LEU A 792 -10.74 -67.13 -23.54
C LEU A 792 -10.99 -68.56 -24.03
N VAL A 793 -12.23 -69.00 -24.25
CA VAL A 793 -12.54 -70.29 -24.89
C VAL A 793 -11.85 -70.45 -26.25
N LYS A 794 -11.50 -69.34 -26.93
CA LYS A 794 -10.69 -69.40 -28.16
C LYS A 794 -9.28 -69.96 -27.95
N PHE A 795 -8.77 -70.02 -26.72
CA PHE A 795 -7.43 -70.54 -26.39
C PHE A 795 -7.46 -72.02 -25.94
N ALA A 796 -8.65 -72.57 -25.72
CA ALA A 796 -8.88 -74.01 -25.61
C ALA A 796 -9.00 -74.63 -27.01
#